data_AF-W0GTR9-F1
#
_entry.id   AF-W0GTR9-F1
#
_cell.length_a   1.000
_cell.length_b   1.000
_cell.length_c   1.000
_cell.angle_alpha   90.00
_cell.angle_beta   90.00
_cell.angle_gamma   90.00
#
_symmetry.space_group_name_H-M   'P 1'
#
loop_
_entity.id
_entity.type
_entity.pdbx_description
1 polymer ?
#
loop_
_entity_poly.entity_id
_entity_poly.type
_entity_poly.pdbx_seq_one_letter_code
_entity_poly.pdbx_strand_id
1 'polypeptide(L)'
;MAASKAKAKANPTTNDPRLNPIHAWFAQRNWTPLPFQQETWTAYLAGRNGLIQVPTGSGKTFAAVMGPIARMLAEEQPLKGIRLLYITPLRALSRDLSLAIREPIEAMGWPIRVGIRNGDSSSSERTKQLKAPPQILVTTPESLALLLSNAKAEELFGQLETVILDEWHELMGSKRGSQTELCLSWLRQLRPQLQTWAISATIGNLEQAARHALGTAGEPRLIGGAPSRSTEIQSILPETIDGFPWAGHLGLRMYEELVARLNPGISTLLFTNTRNQSERWHQCLRFACPEMEEGLALHHSAIDRSEREAIEASVKAGGIRWVVCTSSLDLGVDFQPVEQVVQIGSPKNLARLLQRAGRSAHLPGGTSQVLFMPTNALELLELSAVRRGLAEGLVEQRKPPKAPLDVLLQHLTGLACGPGFHPEQTFQAVRSCAAYAELSQEDWGWCMLFLEQGGECLGAYPRYRKLEWEETSQRYRVREKSIARLHRLNVGTITAAPAITVRFVRGAVLGHVEETFISQLKPKDVFFFSGRQLEFVRLRDMTAYVKVSTKKTRTVPAWAGGQMALSDLLTHHLRLEVDRASRGDLDNVELQALKPLFDRQQDISVLPTVGQLLIETCRTREGTHLFAYPFEGRFVHEGIGFLWASRLTRLERGTITVSVNDYGFELLAPKSYPMAELLEDHIDLLLDRQKLERDLKNALNLSELQRRRFRAIAQIAGLMNRGFPGSSKSTGQLQISASLLFDVFSRHEPSNRLLLQAQQEVLDDQLEISRLEAALKRAASQEWLHVETPRPSPLAFPLLVERLNNRMSNESVLERVQRMKDEALRREG
;
A
#
# COMPACT_ATOMS: atom_id res chain seq x y z
N MET A 1 26.55 25.27 -43.22
CA MET A 1 27.74 25.80 -42.48
C MET A 1 27.22 26.33 -41.16
N ALA A 2 27.57 25.89 -39.95
CA ALA A 2 28.70 25.11 -39.46
C ALA A 2 28.20 24.03 -38.48
N ALA A 3 28.82 22.84 -38.54
CA ALA A 3 28.54 21.72 -37.67
C ALA A 3 29.19 21.91 -36.29
N SER A 4 28.38 22.07 -35.24
CA SER A 4 28.84 21.96 -33.86
C SER A 4 28.93 20.47 -33.49
N LYS A 5 30.14 19.91 -33.59
CA LYS A 5 30.47 18.59 -33.05
C LYS A 5 30.45 18.68 -31.52
N ALA A 6 29.33 18.32 -30.90
CA ALA A 6 29.32 17.93 -29.50
C ALA A 6 30.17 16.66 -29.35
N LYS A 7 31.40 16.82 -28.82
CA LYS A 7 32.24 15.70 -28.38
C LYS A 7 31.51 14.99 -27.24
N ALA A 8 30.86 13.87 -27.55
CA ALA A 8 30.55 12.86 -26.56
C ALA A 8 31.87 12.45 -25.89
N LYS A 9 32.02 12.77 -24.60
CA LYS A 9 33.09 12.19 -23.77
C LYS A 9 32.83 10.68 -23.72
N ALA A 10 33.57 9.92 -24.51
CA ALA A 10 33.70 8.49 -24.33
C ALA A 10 34.30 8.26 -22.93
N ASN A 11 33.48 7.79 -21.99
CA ASN A 11 33.98 7.23 -20.74
C ASN A 11 34.79 5.96 -21.08
N PRO A 12 35.95 5.75 -20.45
CA PRO A 12 36.74 4.56 -20.70
C PRO A 12 35.97 3.35 -20.16
N THR A 13 35.45 2.51 -21.05
CA THR A 13 35.08 1.14 -20.70
C THR A 13 36.35 0.43 -20.25
N THR A 14 36.62 0.43 -18.95
CA THR A 14 37.54 -0.50 -18.32
C THR A 14 37.04 -1.90 -18.64
N ASN A 15 37.69 -2.58 -19.59
CA ASN A 15 37.35 -3.92 -20.01
C ASN A 15 37.82 -4.90 -18.93
N ASP A 16 37.05 -5.02 -17.85
CA ASP A 16 37.35 -5.96 -16.76
C ASP A 16 37.25 -7.39 -17.30
N PRO A 17 38.34 -8.17 -17.32
CA PRO A 17 38.35 -9.49 -17.96
C PRO A 17 37.36 -10.47 -17.33
N ARG A 18 36.94 -10.23 -16.08
CA ARG A 18 35.92 -11.04 -15.40
C ARG A 18 34.57 -10.99 -16.10
N LEU A 19 34.28 -9.94 -16.89
CA LEU A 19 33.03 -9.78 -17.63
C LEU A 19 33.02 -10.51 -18.98
N ASN A 20 34.15 -11.06 -19.45
CA ASN A 20 34.22 -11.75 -20.73
C ASN A 20 33.17 -12.86 -20.90
N PRO A 21 32.90 -13.74 -19.91
CA PRO A 21 31.84 -14.76 -20.04
C PRO A 21 30.44 -14.15 -20.20
N ILE A 22 30.18 -13.02 -19.55
CA ILE A 22 28.90 -12.31 -19.64
C ILE A 22 28.73 -11.74 -21.04
N HIS A 23 29.75 -11.05 -21.56
CA HIS A 23 29.73 -10.51 -22.92
C HIS A 23 29.57 -11.61 -23.99
N ALA A 24 30.17 -12.78 -23.78
CA ALA A 24 30.00 -13.93 -24.68
C ALA A 24 28.54 -14.42 -24.73
N TRP A 25 27.84 -14.49 -23.60
CA TRP A 25 26.42 -14.86 -23.57
C TRP A 25 25.53 -13.82 -24.27
N PHE A 26 25.75 -12.53 -24.01
CA PHE A 26 25.03 -11.46 -24.71
C PHE A 26 25.25 -11.55 -26.23
N ALA A 27 26.49 -11.77 -26.67
CA ALA A 27 26.80 -11.96 -28.09
C ALA A 27 26.10 -13.20 -28.69
N GLN A 28 26.03 -14.32 -27.97
CA GLN A 28 25.30 -15.51 -28.41
C GLN A 28 23.80 -15.25 -28.63
N ARG A 29 23.22 -14.31 -27.87
CA ARG A 29 21.82 -13.86 -28.01
C ARG A 29 21.64 -12.77 -29.07
N ASN A 30 22.71 -12.34 -29.75
CA ASN A 30 22.72 -11.14 -30.59
C ASN A 30 22.25 -9.89 -29.83
N TRP A 31 22.56 -9.82 -28.53
CA TRP A 31 22.22 -8.69 -27.66
C TRP A 31 23.45 -7.86 -27.34
N THR A 32 23.24 -6.56 -27.13
CA THR A 32 24.27 -5.66 -26.60
C THR A 32 23.87 -5.23 -25.19
N PRO A 33 24.75 -5.36 -24.17
CA PRO A 33 24.45 -4.88 -22.83
C PRO A 33 24.14 -3.38 -22.81
N LEU A 34 23.09 -3.00 -22.09
CA LEU A 34 22.69 -1.61 -21.93
C LEU A 34 23.69 -0.85 -21.05
N PRO A 35 23.86 0.48 -21.23
CA PRO A 35 24.86 1.26 -20.49
C PRO A 35 24.75 1.11 -18.96
N PHE A 36 23.53 1.17 -18.42
CA PHE A 36 23.31 1.03 -16.98
C PHE A 36 23.65 -0.38 -16.46
N GLN A 37 23.52 -1.42 -17.30
CA GLN A 37 23.91 -2.79 -16.95
C GLN A 37 25.43 -2.87 -16.79
N GLN A 38 26.16 -2.37 -17.79
CA GLN A 38 27.63 -2.33 -17.74
C GLN A 38 28.14 -1.51 -16.55
N GLU A 39 27.56 -0.33 -16.33
CA GLU A 39 27.90 0.52 -15.19
C GLU A 39 27.69 -0.21 -13.85
N THR A 40 26.58 -0.94 -13.73
CA THR A 40 26.27 -1.75 -12.53
C THR A 40 27.32 -2.83 -12.31
N TRP A 41 27.70 -3.55 -13.37
CA TRP A 41 28.67 -4.63 -13.27
C TRP A 41 30.05 -4.11 -12.88
N THR A 42 30.51 -3.03 -13.51
CA THR A 42 31.78 -2.37 -13.17
C THR A 42 31.78 -1.86 -11.73
N ALA A 43 30.72 -1.19 -11.29
CA ALA A 43 30.60 -0.69 -9.92
C ALA A 43 30.60 -1.84 -8.90
N TYR A 44 29.87 -2.92 -9.17
CA TYR A 44 29.85 -4.12 -8.33
C TYR A 44 31.26 -4.74 -8.21
N LEU A 45 31.95 -4.91 -9.34
CA LEU A 45 33.29 -5.50 -9.39
C LEU A 45 34.36 -4.60 -8.73
N ALA A 46 34.09 -3.31 -8.58
CA ALA A 46 34.88 -2.35 -7.79
C ALA A 46 34.52 -2.34 -6.29
N GLY A 47 33.69 -3.27 -5.82
CA GLY A 47 33.34 -3.40 -4.40
C GLY A 47 32.26 -2.44 -3.90
N ARG A 48 31.51 -1.78 -4.80
CA ARG A 48 30.48 -0.79 -4.41
C ARG A 48 29.15 -1.45 -4.02
N ASN A 49 28.41 -0.72 -3.18
CA ASN A 49 26.99 -0.93 -2.90
C ASN A 49 26.18 0.09 -3.71
N GLY A 50 24.95 -0.24 -4.09
CA GLY A 50 24.19 0.66 -4.96
C GLY A 50 22.71 0.40 -5.08
N LEU A 51 22.05 1.32 -5.78
CA LEU A 51 20.64 1.23 -6.14
C LEU A 51 20.48 1.51 -7.64
N ILE A 52 19.79 0.60 -8.33
CA ILE A 52 19.49 0.67 -9.76
C ILE A 52 18.05 1.15 -9.91
N GLN A 53 17.85 2.36 -10.44
CA GLN A 53 16.54 2.92 -10.75
C GLN A 53 16.31 2.90 -12.26
N VAL A 54 15.52 1.92 -12.71
CA VAL A 54 15.14 1.79 -14.12
C VAL A 54 13.68 1.33 -14.25
N PRO A 55 12.96 1.69 -15.33
CA PRO A 55 11.61 1.22 -15.58
C PRO A 55 11.50 -0.31 -15.65
N THR A 56 10.32 -0.86 -15.40
CA THR A 56 10.02 -2.30 -15.56
C THR A 56 10.31 -2.76 -16.99
N GLY A 57 10.70 -4.02 -17.18
CA GLY A 57 11.01 -4.57 -18.51
C GLY A 57 12.28 -4.02 -19.18
N SER A 58 13.18 -3.39 -18.42
CA SER A 58 14.46 -2.84 -18.95
C SER A 58 15.65 -3.81 -18.82
N GLY A 59 15.44 -5.05 -18.41
CA GLY A 59 16.53 -6.01 -18.16
C GLY A 59 17.25 -5.81 -16.82
N LYS A 60 16.52 -5.41 -15.76
CA LYS A 60 17.08 -5.14 -14.42
C LYS A 60 17.73 -6.37 -13.78
N THR A 61 17.15 -7.54 -14.01
CA THR A 61 17.66 -8.81 -13.49
C THR A 61 19.12 -9.02 -13.93
N PHE A 62 19.42 -8.87 -15.22
CA PHE A 62 20.78 -9.01 -15.73
C PHE A 62 21.72 -7.91 -15.22
N ALA A 63 21.22 -6.69 -15.01
CA ALA A 63 22.01 -5.64 -14.37
C ALA A 63 22.51 -6.08 -12.99
N ALA A 64 21.62 -6.65 -12.18
CA ALA A 64 21.93 -6.98 -10.79
C ALA A 64 22.74 -8.28 -10.63
N VAL A 65 22.49 -9.32 -11.44
CA VAL A 65 23.08 -10.66 -11.22
C VAL A 65 24.37 -10.93 -11.98
N MET A 66 24.62 -10.27 -13.12
CA MET A 66 25.74 -10.64 -13.99
C MET A 66 27.11 -10.22 -13.43
N GLY A 67 27.20 -9.10 -12.72
CA GLY A 67 28.42 -8.72 -11.99
C GLY A 67 28.82 -9.75 -10.91
N PRO A 68 27.89 -10.16 -10.02
CA PRO A 68 28.12 -11.25 -9.08
C PRO A 68 28.48 -12.59 -9.74
N ILE A 69 27.79 -12.97 -10.82
CA ILE A 69 28.11 -14.20 -11.56
C ILE A 69 29.51 -14.13 -12.15
N ALA A 70 29.90 -13.00 -12.77
CA ALA A 70 31.24 -12.78 -13.29
C ALA A 70 32.33 -12.96 -12.22
N ARG A 71 32.08 -12.48 -10.99
CA ARG A 71 32.99 -12.71 -9.86
C ARG A 71 33.11 -14.20 -9.53
N MET A 72 31.99 -14.91 -9.38
CA MET A 72 32.00 -16.34 -9.07
C MET A 72 32.70 -17.18 -10.14
N LEU A 73 32.56 -16.81 -11.42
CA LEU A 73 33.20 -17.51 -12.54
C LEU A 73 34.70 -17.26 -12.64
N ALA A 74 35.20 -16.15 -12.08
CA ALA A 74 36.61 -15.81 -12.09
C ALA A 74 37.43 -16.54 -11.00
N GLU A 75 36.77 -17.30 -10.13
CA GLU A 75 37.43 -18.02 -9.03
C GLU A 75 37.96 -19.39 -9.47
N GLU A 76 39.18 -19.71 -9.07
CA GLU A 76 39.81 -21.01 -9.37
C GLU A 76 39.11 -22.18 -8.66
N GLN A 77 38.55 -21.95 -7.48
CA GLN A 77 37.87 -22.96 -6.68
C GLN A 77 36.45 -22.51 -6.29
N PRO A 78 35.39 -23.21 -6.73
CA PRO A 78 34.03 -22.85 -6.38
C PRO A 78 33.78 -22.99 -4.87
N LEU A 79 33.46 -21.89 -4.20
CA LEU A 79 33.05 -21.94 -2.80
C LEU A 79 31.67 -22.61 -2.65
N LYS A 80 31.52 -23.42 -1.62
CA LYS A 80 30.25 -24.04 -1.22
C LYS A 80 29.50 -23.10 -0.28
N GLY A 81 28.17 -23.06 -0.38
CA GLY A 81 27.33 -22.17 0.42
C GLY A 81 26.53 -21.20 -0.46
N ILE A 82 25.69 -20.40 0.18
CA ILE A 82 24.96 -19.31 -0.50
C ILE A 82 25.95 -18.16 -0.70
N ARG A 83 26.14 -17.75 -1.96
CA ARG A 83 27.02 -16.64 -2.36
C ARG A 83 26.23 -15.38 -2.71
N LEU A 84 25.07 -15.56 -3.35
CA LEU A 84 24.12 -14.50 -3.69
C LEU A 84 22.74 -14.83 -3.11
N LEU A 85 22.18 -13.87 -2.38
CA LEU A 85 20.80 -13.89 -1.92
C LEU A 85 19.98 -12.87 -2.71
N TYR A 86 18.99 -13.33 -3.46
CA TYR A 86 18.07 -12.47 -4.20
C TYR A 86 16.74 -12.42 -3.45
N ILE A 87 16.36 -11.26 -2.94
CA ILE A 87 15.13 -11.07 -2.14
C ILE A 87 14.08 -10.37 -3.00
N THR A 88 12.95 -11.04 -3.23
CA THR A 88 11.80 -10.49 -3.96
C THR A 88 10.59 -10.31 -3.03
N PRO A 89 9.79 -9.23 -3.20
CA PRO A 89 8.61 -8.99 -2.37
C PRO A 89 7.46 -9.97 -2.63
N LEU A 90 7.42 -10.62 -3.79
CA LEU A 90 6.31 -11.49 -4.20
C LEU A 90 6.78 -12.91 -4.46
N ARG A 91 6.00 -13.90 -3.99
CA ARG A 91 6.29 -15.32 -4.24
C ARG A 91 6.13 -15.68 -5.71
N ALA A 92 5.11 -15.11 -6.37
CA ALA A 92 4.83 -15.34 -7.79
C ALA A 92 6.04 -15.00 -8.68
N LEU A 93 6.76 -13.92 -8.33
CA LEU A 93 7.98 -13.49 -9.01
C LEU A 93 9.15 -14.48 -8.93
N SER A 94 9.20 -15.32 -7.89
CA SER A 94 10.38 -16.13 -7.61
C SER A 94 10.68 -17.14 -8.73
N ARG A 95 9.64 -17.65 -9.41
CA ARG A 95 9.79 -18.63 -10.48
C ARG A 95 10.35 -18.01 -11.75
N ASP A 96 9.72 -16.95 -12.25
CA ASP A 96 10.15 -16.26 -13.47
C ASP A 96 11.56 -15.71 -13.33
N LEU A 97 11.86 -15.09 -12.19
CA LEU A 97 13.19 -14.61 -11.86
C LEU A 97 14.23 -15.74 -11.85
N SER A 98 13.91 -16.88 -11.23
CA SER A 98 14.83 -18.02 -11.23
C SER A 98 15.06 -18.58 -12.63
N LEU A 99 14.06 -18.56 -13.51
CA LEU A 99 14.21 -18.98 -14.90
C LEU A 99 15.15 -18.02 -15.65
N ALA A 100 14.93 -16.71 -15.52
CA ALA A 100 15.79 -15.70 -16.14
C ALA A 100 17.25 -15.78 -15.68
N ILE A 101 17.50 -16.12 -14.40
CA ILE A 101 18.87 -16.31 -13.88
C ILE A 101 19.49 -17.63 -14.38
N ARG A 102 18.69 -18.71 -14.48
CA ARG A 102 19.18 -20.03 -14.93
C ARG A 102 19.48 -20.09 -16.41
N GLU A 103 18.72 -19.37 -17.23
CA GLU A 103 18.87 -19.35 -18.68
C GLU A 103 20.32 -19.13 -19.15
N PRO A 104 21.05 -18.08 -18.73
CA PRO A 104 22.45 -17.90 -19.10
C PRO A 104 23.37 -18.97 -18.50
N ILE A 105 23.10 -19.41 -17.28
CA ILE A 105 23.91 -20.42 -16.58
C ILE A 105 23.88 -21.76 -17.33
N GLU A 106 22.68 -22.21 -17.71
CA GLU A 106 22.47 -23.47 -18.42
C GLU A 106 22.98 -23.39 -19.86
N ALA A 107 22.70 -22.30 -20.58
CA ALA A 107 23.15 -22.10 -21.96
C ALA A 107 24.68 -22.07 -22.10
N MET A 108 25.37 -21.50 -21.12
CA MET A 108 26.83 -21.37 -21.13
C MET A 108 27.56 -22.48 -20.35
N GLY A 109 26.81 -23.40 -19.72
CA GLY A 109 27.39 -24.48 -18.92
C GLY A 109 28.12 -24.02 -17.65
N TRP A 110 27.71 -22.89 -17.06
CA TRP A 110 28.35 -22.34 -15.87
C TRP A 110 28.08 -23.22 -14.62
N PRO A 111 29.10 -23.48 -13.77
CA PRO A 111 28.98 -24.38 -12.62
C PRO A 111 28.30 -23.73 -11.40
N ILE A 112 27.19 -23.02 -11.63
CA ILE A 112 26.45 -22.24 -10.63
C ILE A 112 25.06 -22.83 -10.45
N ARG A 113 24.65 -23.09 -9.20
CA ARG A 113 23.29 -23.58 -8.91
C ARG A 113 22.39 -22.45 -8.41
N VAL A 114 21.17 -22.42 -8.93
CA VAL A 114 20.11 -21.49 -8.52
C VAL A 114 18.99 -22.26 -7.82
N GLY A 115 18.61 -21.85 -6.63
CA GLY A 115 17.46 -22.42 -5.89
C GLY A 115 16.43 -21.36 -5.50
N ILE A 116 15.20 -21.80 -5.24
CA ILE A 116 14.11 -20.97 -4.73
C ILE A 116 13.75 -21.44 -3.32
N ARG A 117 13.71 -20.51 -2.38
CA ARG A 117 13.25 -20.74 -1.01
C ARG A 117 12.17 -19.75 -0.63
N ASN A 118 10.92 -20.18 -0.69
CA ASN A 118 9.79 -19.38 -0.24
C ASN A 118 8.78 -20.25 0.54
N GLY A 119 7.60 -19.70 0.84
CA GLY A 119 6.57 -20.45 1.56
C GLY A 119 6.04 -21.69 0.83
N ASP A 120 6.34 -21.84 -0.46
CA ASP A 120 5.82 -22.89 -1.34
C ASP A 120 6.83 -24.02 -1.55
N SER A 121 8.10 -23.82 -1.16
CA SER A 121 9.11 -24.87 -1.18
C SER A 121 8.66 -26.05 -0.30
N SER A 122 8.66 -27.27 -0.85
CA SER A 122 8.29 -28.49 -0.13
C SER A 122 9.26 -28.79 1.02
N SER A 123 8.83 -29.53 2.04
CA SER A 123 9.70 -29.93 3.17
C SER A 123 10.96 -30.68 2.71
N SER A 124 10.84 -31.51 1.67
CA SER A 124 11.95 -32.22 1.04
C SER A 124 12.96 -31.26 0.41
N GLU A 125 12.48 -30.32 -0.43
CA GLU A 125 13.32 -29.30 -1.05
C GLU A 125 14.01 -28.43 0.01
N ARG A 126 13.27 -28.06 1.06
CA ARG A 126 13.82 -27.28 2.16
C ARG A 126 14.97 -27.97 2.88
N THR A 127 14.86 -29.29 3.07
CA THR A 127 15.87 -30.13 3.72
C THR A 127 17.09 -30.30 2.81
N LYS A 128 16.87 -30.52 1.52
CA LYS A 128 17.94 -30.62 0.51
C LYS A 128 18.78 -29.35 0.46
N GLN A 129 18.13 -28.18 0.42
CA GLN A 129 18.81 -26.88 0.40
C GLN A 129 19.61 -26.61 1.68
N LEU A 130 19.17 -27.10 2.84
CA LEU A 130 19.93 -26.97 4.09
C LEU A 130 21.18 -27.87 4.13
N LYS A 131 21.13 -29.02 3.47
CA LYS A 131 22.27 -29.96 3.37
C LYS A 131 23.27 -29.56 2.28
N ALA A 132 22.76 -29.07 1.16
CA ALA A 132 23.53 -28.70 -0.02
C ALA A 132 22.97 -27.39 -0.61
N PRO A 133 23.33 -26.23 -0.02
CA PRO A 133 22.82 -24.95 -0.48
C PRO A 133 23.23 -24.63 -1.93
N PRO A 134 22.37 -23.94 -2.70
CA PRO A 134 22.73 -23.38 -3.99
C PRO A 134 23.62 -22.13 -3.81
N GLN A 135 24.42 -21.79 -4.82
CA GLN A 135 25.21 -20.56 -4.83
C GLN A 135 24.32 -19.31 -4.92
N ILE A 136 23.24 -19.39 -5.69
CA ILE A 136 22.23 -18.33 -5.81
C ILE A 136 20.92 -18.80 -5.17
N LEU A 137 20.43 -18.06 -4.18
CA LEU A 137 19.15 -18.33 -3.53
C LEU A 137 18.16 -17.19 -3.76
N VAL A 138 17.07 -17.47 -4.48
CA VAL A 138 15.91 -16.57 -4.61
C VAL A 138 14.96 -16.81 -3.44
N THR A 139 14.63 -15.78 -2.67
CA THR A 139 13.82 -15.89 -1.44
C THR A 139 12.89 -14.68 -1.25
N THR A 140 12.07 -14.72 -0.20
CA THR A 140 11.28 -13.57 0.28
C THR A 140 11.77 -13.10 1.65
N PRO A 141 11.45 -11.85 2.08
CA PRO A 141 11.81 -11.36 3.41
C PRO A 141 11.40 -12.29 4.56
N GLU A 142 10.19 -12.84 4.51
CA GLU A 142 9.67 -13.73 5.54
C GLU A 142 10.42 -15.07 5.57
N SER A 143 10.78 -15.58 4.39
CA SER A 143 11.52 -16.82 4.26
C SER A 143 12.98 -16.65 4.71
N LEU A 144 13.57 -15.46 4.49
CA LEU A 144 14.86 -15.10 5.07
C LEU A 144 14.80 -15.06 6.60
N ALA A 145 13.82 -14.39 7.20
CA ALA A 145 13.65 -14.38 8.64
C ALA A 145 13.53 -15.80 9.24
N LEU A 146 12.84 -16.71 8.54
CA LEU A 146 12.78 -18.13 8.91
C LEU A 146 14.13 -18.85 8.77
N LEU A 147 14.92 -18.57 7.74
CA LEU A 147 16.27 -19.13 7.58
C LEU A 147 17.20 -18.66 8.70
N LEU A 148 17.12 -17.38 9.09
CA LEU A 148 17.89 -16.84 10.23
C LEU A 148 17.48 -17.47 11.57
N SER A 149 16.23 -17.90 11.71
CA SER A 149 15.76 -18.62 12.91
C SER A 149 16.25 -20.07 13.01
N ASN A 150 17.07 -20.53 12.07
CA ASN A 150 17.65 -21.87 12.06
C ASN A 150 19.03 -21.86 12.73
N ALA A 151 19.37 -22.92 13.48
CA ALA A 151 20.68 -23.06 14.12
C ALA A 151 21.85 -23.08 13.11
N LYS A 152 21.60 -23.47 11.86
CA LYS A 152 22.59 -23.46 10.76
C LYS A 152 22.73 -22.11 10.05
N ALA A 153 22.13 -21.03 10.55
CA ALA A 153 22.15 -19.73 9.87
C ALA A 153 23.57 -19.23 9.57
N GLU A 154 24.50 -19.31 10.52
CA GLU A 154 25.90 -18.90 10.33
C GLU A 154 26.60 -19.76 9.26
N GLU A 155 26.34 -21.07 9.23
CA GLU A 155 26.87 -22.00 8.20
C GLU A 155 26.34 -21.66 6.80
N LEU A 156 25.03 -21.38 6.69
CA LEU A 156 24.37 -21.10 5.41
C LEU A 156 24.85 -19.79 4.77
N PHE A 157 25.08 -18.76 5.58
CA PHE A 157 25.40 -17.41 5.13
C PHE A 157 26.87 -17.02 5.34
N GLY A 158 27.71 -17.91 5.87
CA GLY A 158 29.12 -17.64 6.14
C GLY A 158 29.98 -17.32 4.90
N GLN A 159 29.51 -17.69 3.71
CA GLN A 159 30.13 -17.36 2.41
C GLN A 159 29.32 -16.34 1.60
N LEU A 160 28.33 -15.68 2.20
CA LEU A 160 27.49 -14.73 1.50
C LEU A 160 28.31 -13.48 1.12
N GLU A 161 28.20 -13.08 -0.14
CA GLU A 161 28.92 -11.92 -0.69
C GLU A 161 27.98 -10.86 -1.24
N THR A 162 26.79 -11.25 -1.69
CA THR A 162 25.88 -10.32 -2.34
C THR A 162 24.45 -10.54 -1.89
N VAL A 163 23.77 -9.44 -1.55
CA VAL A 163 22.32 -9.39 -1.45
C VAL A 163 21.77 -8.47 -2.53
N ILE A 164 20.78 -8.97 -3.26
CA ILE A 164 19.98 -8.18 -4.20
C ILE A 164 18.59 -8.00 -3.61
N LEU A 165 18.14 -6.75 -3.49
CA LEU A 165 16.78 -6.40 -3.07
C LEU A 165 15.99 -5.98 -4.30
N ASP A 166 15.01 -6.76 -4.69
CA ASP A 166 14.18 -6.45 -5.86
C ASP A 166 12.91 -5.71 -5.49
N GLU A 167 12.45 -4.87 -6.41
CA GLU A 167 11.31 -3.96 -6.25
C GLU A 167 11.27 -3.28 -4.87
N TRP A 168 12.41 -2.69 -4.46
CA TRP A 168 12.62 -2.20 -3.10
C TRP A 168 11.58 -1.15 -2.64
N HIS A 169 11.04 -0.36 -3.57
CA HIS A 169 9.96 0.61 -3.31
C HIS A 169 8.68 -0.02 -2.74
N GLU A 170 8.46 -1.32 -2.96
CA GLU A 170 7.31 -2.05 -2.42
C GLU A 170 7.54 -2.53 -0.97
N LEU A 171 8.81 -2.70 -0.58
CA LEU A 171 9.15 -3.14 0.78
C LEU A 171 9.38 -1.94 1.72
N MET A 172 10.11 -0.93 1.28
CA MET A 172 10.64 0.13 2.16
C MET A 172 9.56 0.90 2.93
N GLY A 173 8.37 1.08 2.37
CA GLY A 173 7.25 1.79 3.00
C GLY A 173 6.43 0.93 3.97
N SER A 174 6.92 -0.25 4.36
CA SER A 174 6.16 -1.21 5.17
C SER A 174 7.02 -1.89 6.22
N LYS A 175 6.37 -2.52 7.20
CA LYS A 175 7.05 -3.39 8.19
C LYS A 175 7.80 -4.56 7.55
N ARG A 176 7.47 -4.95 6.30
CA ARG A 176 8.25 -5.95 5.54
C ARG A 176 9.64 -5.41 5.18
N GLY A 177 9.73 -4.13 4.83
CA GLY A 177 11.00 -3.41 4.65
C GLY A 177 11.81 -3.39 5.94
N SER A 178 11.21 -2.98 7.06
CA SER A 178 11.89 -2.97 8.37
C SER A 178 12.39 -4.36 8.79
N GLN A 179 11.60 -5.43 8.54
CA GLN A 179 12.04 -6.81 8.78
C GLN A 179 13.23 -7.20 7.89
N THR A 180 13.22 -6.76 6.63
CA THR A 180 14.32 -6.99 5.68
C THR A 180 15.57 -6.28 6.17
N GLU A 181 15.48 -5.00 6.55
CA GLU A 181 16.60 -4.23 7.11
C GLU A 181 17.25 -4.94 8.30
N LEU A 182 16.44 -5.42 9.26
CA LEU A 182 16.93 -6.18 10.41
C LEU A 182 17.60 -7.51 10.01
N CYS A 183 17.07 -8.23 9.03
CA CYS A 183 17.76 -9.41 8.52
C CYS A 183 19.10 -9.06 7.88
N LEU A 184 19.18 -7.94 7.15
CA LEU A 184 20.41 -7.47 6.52
C LEU A 184 21.44 -6.99 7.53
N SER A 185 21.03 -6.35 8.64
CA SER A 185 22.00 -5.94 9.67
C SER A 185 22.70 -7.12 10.31
N TRP A 186 21.97 -8.21 10.59
CA TRP A 186 22.60 -9.45 11.05
C TRP A 186 23.53 -10.05 9.99
N LEU A 187 23.11 -10.06 8.71
CA LEU A 187 23.97 -10.56 7.63
C LEU A 187 25.25 -9.72 7.45
N ARG A 188 25.17 -8.39 7.61
CA ARG A 188 26.33 -7.48 7.59
C ARG A 188 27.22 -7.64 8.81
N GLN A 189 26.64 -7.93 9.98
CA GLN A 189 27.40 -8.29 11.17
C GLN A 189 28.20 -9.58 10.94
N LEU A 190 27.59 -10.59 10.32
CA LEU A 190 28.27 -11.84 9.96
C LEU A 190 29.31 -11.64 8.86
N ARG A 191 28.99 -10.81 7.85
CA ARG A 191 29.82 -10.54 6.67
C ARG A 191 29.97 -9.01 6.46
N PRO A 192 30.97 -8.36 7.10
CA PRO A 192 31.15 -6.91 6.98
C PRO A 192 31.41 -6.40 5.56
N GLN A 193 31.92 -7.26 4.67
CA GLN A 193 32.18 -6.96 3.25
C GLN A 193 30.96 -7.25 2.34
N LEU A 194 29.80 -7.58 2.91
CA LEU A 194 28.60 -7.93 2.15
C LEU A 194 28.17 -6.79 1.24
N GLN A 195 28.14 -7.03 -0.07
CA GLN A 195 27.63 -6.05 -1.03
C GLN A 195 26.11 -6.15 -1.14
N THR A 196 25.43 -5.03 -0.99
CA THR A 196 23.98 -4.92 -1.17
C THR A 196 23.68 -4.08 -2.43
N TRP A 197 22.79 -4.59 -3.27
CA TRP A 197 22.29 -3.90 -4.45
C TRP A 197 20.76 -3.90 -4.42
N ALA A 198 20.15 -2.71 -4.46
CA ALA A 198 18.71 -2.59 -4.55
C ALA A 198 18.28 -2.27 -5.98
N ILE A 199 17.16 -2.84 -6.39
CA ILE A 199 16.51 -2.58 -7.67
C ILE A 199 15.17 -1.94 -7.34
N SER A 200 14.91 -0.81 -7.98
CA SER A 200 13.62 -0.16 -7.85
C SER A 200 13.15 0.35 -9.21
N ALA A 201 11.84 0.37 -9.39
CA ALA A 201 11.23 1.26 -10.36
C ALA A 201 11.34 2.73 -9.88
N THR A 202 10.56 3.61 -10.51
CA THR A 202 10.47 5.02 -10.18
C THR A 202 10.05 5.25 -8.73
N ILE A 203 10.87 5.99 -7.98
CA ILE A 203 10.61 6.41 -6.59
C ILE A 203 11.07 7.85 -6.39
N GLY A 204 10.26 8.66 -5.66
CA GLY A 204 10.55 10.08 -5.45
C GLY A 204 11.66 10.39 -4.45
N ASN A 205 12.04 9.45 -3.59
CA ASN A 205 13.03 9.62 -2.51
C ASN A 205 14.20 8.62 -2.62
N LEU A 206 14.92 8.67 -3.74
CA LEU A 206 15.97 7.71 -4.11
C LEU A 206 17.08 7.55 -3.06
N GLU A 207 17.61 8.65 -2.51
CA GLU A 207 18.66 8.59 -1.49
C GLU A 207 18.19 7.90 -0.22
N GLN A 208 16.98 8.22 0.23
CA GLN A 208 16.37 7.57 1.40
C GLN A 208 16.15 6.08 1.12
N ALA A 209 15.63 5.74 -0.06
CA ALA A 209 15.47 4.35 -0.48
C ALA A 209 16.81 3.59 -0.45
N ALA A 210 17.89 4.21 -0.95
CA ALA A 210 19.23 3.64 -0.92
C ALA A 210 19.75 3.45 0.51
N ARG A 211 19.63 4.44 1.40
CA ARG A 211 20.02 4.31 2.82
C ARG A 211 19.25 3.19 3.53
N HIS A 212 17.95 3.08 3.29
CA HIS A 212 17.14 2.00 3.86
C HIS A 212 17.52 0.61 3.32
N ALA A 213 17.86 0.49 2.04
CA ALA A 213 18.33 -0.78 1.49
C ALA A 213 19.73 -1.17 2.01
N LEU A 214 20.66 -0.21 2.01
CA LEU A 214 22.10 -0.46 2.10
C LEU A 214 22.64 -0.29 3.54
N GLY A 215 21.84 0.28 4.43
CA GLY A 215 22.27 0.70 5.77
C GLY A 215 22.78 2.13 5.78
N THR A 216 23.15 2.60 6.97
CA THR A 216 23.60 3.99 7.20
C THR A 216 25.07 4.25 6.86
N ALA A 217 25.83 3.21 6.51
CA ALA A 217 27.26 3.30 6.23
C ALA A 217 27.58 3.46 4.73
N GLY A 218 28.45 4.42 4.43
CA GLY A 218 28.97 4.65 3.08
C GLY A 218 28.01 5.37 2.13
N GLU A 219 28.55 5.87 1.02
CA GLU A 219 27.73 6.51 -0.02
C GLU A 219 27.26 5.49 -1.07
N PRO A 220 25.96 5.44 -1.37
CA PRO A 220 25.42 4.49 -2.32
C PRO A 220 25.74 4.90 -3.77
N ARG A 221 26.13 3.94 -4.62
CA ARG A 221 26.19 4.17 -6.06
C ARG A 221 24.77 4.15 -6.64
N LEU A 222 24.26 5.32 -7.01
CA LEU A 222 22.97 5.45 -7.69
C LEU A 222 23.19 5.31 -9.20
N ILE A 223 22.51 4.34 -9.81
CA ILE A 223 22.59 4.07 -11.24
C ILE A 223 21.20 4.25 -11.83
N GLY A 224 21.08 5.15 -12.81
CA GLY A 224 19.88 5.42 -13.58
C GLY A 224 20.16 5.42 -15.08
N GLY A 225 19.29 6.06 -15.87
CA GLY A 225 19.57 6.33 -17.28
C GLY A 225 19.08 5.28 -18.27
N ALA A 226 18.16 4.39 -17.88
CA ALA A 226 17.35 3.71 -18.88
C ALA A 226 16.49 4.75 -19.64
N PRO A 227 16.26 4.58 -20.97
CA PRO A 227 15.41 5.50 -21.73
C PRO A 227 14.06 5.67 -21.05
N SER A 228 13.62 6.91 -20.87
CA SER A 228 12.26 7.19 -20.39
C SER A 228 11.28 6.58 -21.38
N ARG A 229 10.45 5.64 -20.92
CA ARG A 229 9.35 5.14 -21.73
C ARG A 229 8.33 6.25 -21.89
N SER A 230 7.92 6.53 -23.12
CA SER A 230 6.74 7.36 -23.37
C SER A 230 5.52 6.59 -22.87
N THR A 231 4.65 7.28 -22.13
CA THR A 231 3.33 6.76 -21.77
C THR A 231 2.30 7.62 -22.47
N GLU A 232 1.56 7.02 -23.39
CA GLU A 232 0.44 7.66 -24.04
C GLU A 232 -0.82 7.34 -23.23
N ILE A 233 -1.44 8.39 -22.70
CA ILE A 233 -2.68 8.30 -21.95
C ILE A 233 -3.78 8.89 -22.82
N GLN A 234 -4.83 8.11 -23.08
CA GLN A 234 -6.03 8.53 -23.77
C GLN A 234 -7.21 8.45 -22.80
N SER A 235 -7.96 9.53 -22.62
CA SER A 235 -9.14 9.56 -21.75
C SER A 235 -10.41 9.24 -22.51
N ILE A 236 -11.31 8.48 -21.87
CA ILE A 236 -12.70 8.33 -22.31
C ILE A 236 -13.49 9.51 -21.75
N LEU A 237 -13.98 10.34 -22.66
CA LEU A 237 -14.80 11.49 -22.34
C LEU A 237 -16.28 11.14 -22.62
N PRO A 238 -17.22 11.52 -21.74
CA PRO A 238 -18.64 11.35 -22.00
C PRO A 238 -19.09 12.28 -23.13
N GLU A 239 -20.16 11.90 -23.85
CA GLU A 239 -20.74 12.74 -24.92
C GLU A 239 -21.28 14.08 -24.38
N THR A 240 -21.86 14.09 -23.18
CA THR A 240 -22.28 15.32 -22.48
C THR A 240 -21.95 15.28 -20.98
N ILE A 241 -21.55 16.43 -20.43
CA ILE A 241 -21.49 16.69 -18.98
C ILE A 241 -22.56 17.74 -18.66
N ASP A 242 -23.69 17.32 -18.09
CA ASP A 242 -24.86 18.18 -17.85
C ASP A 242 -24.69 19.13 -16.63
N GLY A 243 -23.47 19.62 -16.37
CA GLY A 243 -23.12 20.53 -15.27
C GLY A 243 -23.14 19.90 -13.87
N PHE A 244 -23.61 18.66 -13.71
CA PHE A 244 -23.48 17.89 -12.47
C PHE A 244 -22.61 16.66 -12.67
N PRO A 245 -21.67 16.35 -11.74
CA PRO A 245 -20.85 15.17 -11.84
C PRO A 245 -21.73 13.92 -11.82
N TRP A 246 -21.49 12.98 -12.74
CA TRP A 246 -22.06 11.64 -12.60
C TRP A 246 -21.29 10.93 -11.49
N ALA A 247 -22.00 10.27 -10.57
CA ALA A 247 -21.40 9.53 -9.47
C ALA A 247 -22.31 8.35 -9.08
N GLY A 248 -21.79 7.38 -8.34
CA GLY A 248 -22.59 6.26 -7.79
C GLY A 248 -22.78 5.04 -8.70
N HIS A 249 -22.11 4.97 -9.86
CA HIS A 249 -22.27 3.88 -10.84
C HIS A 249 -21.08 2.92 -10.94
N LEU A 250 -20.04 3.08 -10.10
CA LEU A 250 -18.76 2.34 -10.20
C LEU A 250 -18.10 2.40 -11.60
N GLY A 251 -18.46 3.40 -12.40
CA GLY A 251 -18.05 3.60 -13.79
C GLY A 251 -18.92 2.91 -14.84
N LEU A 252 -19.91 2.10 -14.46
CA LEU A 252 -20.72 1.36 -15.43
C LEU A 252 -21.73 2.21 -16.21
N ARG A 253 -21.87 3.51 -15.91
CA ARG A 253 -22.74 4.39 -16.72
C ARG A 253 -22.19 4.55 -18.14
N MET A 254 -20.87 4.53 -18.28
CA MET A 254 -20.18 4.74 -19.56
C MET A 254 -19.53 3.45 -20.09
N TYR A 255 -20.12 2.28 -19.76
CA TYR A 255 -19.53 0.99 -20.14
C TYR A 255 -19.52 0.80 -21.66
N GLU A 256 -20.51 1.36 -22.36
CA GLU A 256 -20.65 1.27 -23.81
C GLU A 256 -19.50 2.02 -24.50
N GLU A 257 -19.11 3.19 -23.98
CA GLU A 257 -17.99 3.99 -24.48
C GLU A 257 -16.64 3.29 -24.25
N LEU A 258 -16.50 2.54 -23.14
CA LEU A 258 -15.33 1.68 -22.95
C LEU A 258 -15.33 0.52 -23.94
N VAL A 259 -16.43 -0.22 -24.04
CA VAL A 259 -16.57 -1.37 -24.95
C VAL A 259 -16.29 -0.97 -26.40
N ALA A 260 -16.81 0.18 -26.85
CA ALA A 260 -16.58 0.71 -28.19
C ALA A 260 -15.10 1.01 -28.51
N ARG A 261 -14.26 1.21 -27.48
CA ARG A 261 -12.81 1.46 -27.64
C ARG A 261 -11.96 0.23 -27.39
N LEU A 262 -12.53 -0.83 -26.82
CA LEU A 262 -11.84 -2.09 -26.63
C LEU A 262 -11.81 -2.88 -27.94
N ASN A 263 -10.69 -3.53 -28.22
CA ASN A 263 -10.52 -4.39 -29.39
C ASN A 263 -10.25 -5.84 -28.94
N PRO A 264 -11.10 -6.81 -29.32
CA PRO A 264 -10.90 -8.23 -29.01
C PRO A 264 -9.53 -8.79 -29.42
N GLY A 265 -8.92 -8.24 -30.48
CA GLY A 265 -7.60 -8.63 -30.96
C GLY A 265 -6.43 -8.15 -30.10
N ILE A 266 -6.64 -7.12 -29.28
CA ILE A 266 -5.61 -6.45 -28.46
C ILE A 266 -5.63 -7.03 -27.04
N SER A 267 -4.50 -7.59 -26.59
CA SER A 267 -4.40 -8.08 -25.21
C SER A 267 -4.41 -6.91 -24.22
N THR A 268 -5.35 -6.94 -23.27
CA THR A 268 -5.70 -5.78 -22.44
C THR A 268 -5.82 -6.14 -20.96
N LEU A 269 -5.16 -5.39 -20.09
CA LEU A 269 -5.36 -5.45 -18.64
C LEU A 269 -6.27 -4.32 -18.17
N LEU A 270 -7.40 -4.64 -17.55
CA LEU A 270 -8.37 -3.67 -17.05
C LEU A 270 -8.27 -3.55 -15.52
N PHE A 271 -7.55 -2.53 -15.06
CA PHE A 271 -7.33 -2.28 -13.64
C PHE A 271 -8.49 -1.54 -13.00
N THR A 272 -8.94 -2.07 -11.87
CA THR A 272 -9.93 -1.47 -10.97
C THR A 272 -9.33 -1.26 -9.58
N ASN A 273 -9.97 -0.43 -8.76
CA ASN A 273 -9.46 -0.10 -7.42
C ASN A 273 -9.96 -1.05 -6.32
N THR A 274 -11.08 -1.76 -6.54
CA THR A 274 -11.68 -2.64 -5.52
C THR A 274 -12.14 -3.96 -6.11
N ARG A 275 -12.21 -5.01 -5.27
CA ARG A 275 -12.67 -6.35 -5.70
C ARG A 275 -14.11 -6.33 -6.23
N ASN A 276 -14.99 -5.62 -5.54
CA ASN A 276 -16.38 -5.43 -5.98
C ASN A 276 -16.45 -4.72 -7.34
N GLN A 277 -15.57 -3.74 -7.60
CA GLN A 277 -15.50 -3.09 -8.90
C GLN A 277 -15.00 -4.06 -9.99
N SER A 278 -13.96 -4.86 -9.73
CA SER A 278 -13.48 -5.85 -10.70
C SER A 278 -14.54 -6.90 -11.03
N GLU A 279 -15.27 -7.43 -10.03
CA GLU A 279 -16.30 -8.44 -10.25
C GLU A 279 -17.45 -7.89 -11.13
N ARG A 280 -17.89 -6.66 -10.86
CA ARG A 280 -18.96 -6.01 -11.63
C ARG A 280 -18.54 -5.68 -13.06
N TRP A 281 -17.33 -5.17 -13.27
CA TRP A 281 -16.82 -4.91 -14.62
C TRP A 281 -16.61 -6.20 -15.41
N HIS A 282 -16.13 -7.27 -14.78
CA HIS A 282 -16.03 -8.58 -15.42
C HIS A 282 -17.42 -9.10 -15.85
N GLN A 283 -18.43 -9.01 -14.99
CA GLN A 283 -19.80 -9.39 -15.34
C GLN A 283 -20.37 -8.53 -16.48
N CYS A 284 -20.12 -7.22 -16.46
CA CYS A 284 -20.56 -6.30 -17.49
C CYS A 284 -19.92 -6.61 -18.85
N LEU A 285 -18.59 -6.79 -18.90
CA LEU A 285 -17.89 -7.12 -20.14
C LEU A 285 -18.31 -8.49 -20.69
N ARG A 286 -18.53 -9.49 -19.82
CA ARG A 286 -19.05 -10.79 -20.25
C ARG A 286 -20.45 -10.68 -20.88
N PHE A 287 -21.28 -9.77 -20.38
CA PHE A 287 -22.61 -9.51 -20.95
C PHE A 287 -22.54 -8.71 -22.26
N ALA A 288 -21.71 -7.67 -22.31
CA ALA A 288 -21.59 -6.77 -23.45
C ALA A 288 -20.78 -7.36 -24.62
N CYS A 289 -19.86 -8.28 -24.34
CA CYS A 289 -18.95 -8.89 -25.31
C CYS A 289 -18.97 -10.43 -25.15
N PRO A 290 -20.09 -11.10 -25.44
CA PRO A 290 -20.23 -12.55 -25.28
C PRO A 290 -19.20 -13.35 -26.10
N GLU A 291 -18.73 -12.81 -27.22
CA GLU A 291 -17.67 -13.38 -28.04
C GLU A 291 -16.32 -13.49 -27.32
N MET A 292 -16.12 -12.75 -26.23
CA MET A 292 -14.91 -12.78 -25.40
C MET A 292 -15.00 -13.75 -24.22
N GLU A 293 -16.03 -14.58 -24.12
CA GLU A 293 -16.26 -15.46 -22.95
C GLU A 293 -15.05 -16.33 -22.60
N GLU A 294 -14.40 -16.95 -23.59
CA GLU A 294 -13.18 -17.76 -23.39
C GLU A 294 -11.90 -16.91 -23.24
N GLY A 295 -11.94 -15.67 -23.70
CA GLY A 295 -10.80 -14.74 -23.73
C GLY A 295 -10.77 -13.72 -22.57
N LEU A 296 -11.75 -13.75 -21.67
CA LEU A 296 -11.92 -12.82 -20.54
C LEU A 296 -11.72 -13.54 -19.21
N ALA A 297 -10.94 -12.95 -18.31
CA ALA A 297 -10.76 -13.48 -16.96
C ALA A 297 -10.81 -12.39 -15.87
N LEU A 298 -11.04 -12.84 -14.63
CA LEU A 298 -11.01 -12.02 -13.42
C LEU A 298 -9.75 -12.36 -12.60
N HIS A 299 -9.06 -11.34 -12.08
CA HIS A 299 -7.87 -11.56 -11.25
C HIS A 299 -7.81 -10.63 -10.03
N HIS A 300 -7.95 -11.19 -8.82
CA HIS A 300 -7.75 -10.48 -7.56
C HIS A 300 -7.41 -11.41 -6.41
N SER A 301 -6.92 -10.88 -5.30
CA SER A 301 -6.38 -11.66 -4.17
C SER A 301 -7.36 -12.62 -3.47
N ALA A 302 -8.67 -12.51 -3.71
CA ALA A 302 -9.67 -13.44 -3.19
C ALA A 302 -9.89 -14.69 -4.06
N ILE A 303 -9.33 -14.72 -5.28
CA ILE A 303 -9.36 -15.90 -6.17
C ILE A 303 -8.31 -16.90 -5.67
N ASP A 304 -8.64 -18.19 -5.78
CA ASP A 304 -7.73 -19.26 -5.38
C ASP A 304 -6.41 -19.14 -6.12
N ARG A 305 -5.32 -19.50 -5.44
CA ARG A 305 -3.99 -19.39 -6.02
C ARG A 305 -3.82 -20.24 -7.27
N SER A 306 -4.30 -21.49 -7.27
CA SER A 306 -4.14 -22.39 -8.40
C SER A 306 -4.83 -21.85 -9.66
N GLU A 307 -5.99 -21.23 -9.46
CA GLU A 307 -6.74 -20.53 -10.50
C GLU A 307 -6.00 -19.28 -10.99
N ARG A 308 -5.44 -18.46 -10.08
CA ARG A 308 -4.61 -17.30 -10.47
C ARG A 308 -3.38 -17.72 -11.29
N GLU A 309 -2.67 -18.76 -10.88
CA GLU A 309 -1.51 -19.28 -11.62
C GLU A 309 -1.91 -19.82 -13.01
N ALA A 310 -3.08 -20.44 -13.13
CA ALA A 310 -3.62 -20.88 -14.42
C ALA A 310 -3.98 -19.70 -15.34
N ILE A 311 -4.62 -18.66 -14.79
CA ILE A 311 -4.91 -17.41 -15.53
C ILE A 311 -3.62 -16.74 -15.99
N GLU A 312 -2.64 -16.59 -15.10
CA GLU A 312 -1.34 -15.98 -15.43
C GLU A 312 -0.61 -16.75 -16.54
N ALA A 313 -0.64 -18.09 -16.49
CA ALA A 313 -0.05 -18.93 -17.54
C ALA A 313 -0.80 -18.82 -18.88
N SER A 314 -2.14 -18.77 -18.85
CA SER A 314 -2.96 -18.64 -20.05
C SER A 314 -2.82 -17.26 -20.71
N VAL A 315 -2.68 -16.19 -19.92
CA VAL A 315 -2.35 -14.84 -20.42
C VAL A 315 -1.00 -14.85 -21.14
N LYS A 316 0.04 -15.44 -20.53
CA LYS A 316 1.36 -15.60 -21.16
C LYS A 316 1.32 -16.42 -22.45
N ALA A 317 0.46 -17.44 -22.51
CA ALA A 317 0.26 -18.25 -23.70
C ALA A 317 -0.62 -17.57 -24.78
N GLY A 318 -1.22 -16.42 -24.47
CA GLY A 318 -2.14 -15.70 -25.36
C GLY A 318 -3.56 -16.28 -25.44
N GLY A 319 -3.90 -17.24 -24.57
CA GLY A 319 -5.24 -17.85 -24.49
C GLY A 319 -6.27 -16.93 -23.83
N ILE A 320 -5.86 -16.11 -22.87
CA ILE A 320 -6.68 -15.04 -22.28
C ILE A 320 -6.19 -13.71 -22.83
N ARG A 321 -7.11 -12.95 -23.43
CA ARG A 321 -6.82 -11.64 -24.02
C ARG A 321 -7.11 -10.50 -23.08
N TRP A 322 -8.23 -10.56 -22.35
CA TRP A 322 -8.66 -9.51 -21.43
C TRP A 322 -8.67 -10.00 -19.99
N VAL A 323 -8.07 -9.24 -19.08
CA VAL A 323 -8.11 -9.56 -17.65
C VAL A 323 -8.58 -8.35 -16.87
N VAL A 324 -9.71 -8.50 -16.18
CA VAL A 324 -10.18 -7.50 -15.20
C VAL A 324 -9.50 -7.78 -13.87
N CYS A 325 -8.72 -6.83 -13.37
CA CYS A 325 -7.88 -7.06 -12.20
C CYS A 325 -7.86 -5.91 -11.20
N THR A 326 -7.42 -6.21 -9.99
CA THR A 326 -7.04 -5.21 -8.99
C THR A 326 -5.52 -5.03 -8.98
N SER A 327 -4.94 -4.39 -7.96
CA SER A 327 -3.48 -4.26 -7.80
C SER A 327 -2.71 -5.59 -7.71
N SER A 328 -3.42 -6.71 -7.67
CA SER A 328 -2.85 -8.05 -7.79
C SER A 328 -1.95 -8.27 -9.02
N LEU A 329 -2.15 -7.50 -10.10
CA LEU A 329 -1.32 -7.54 -11.31
C LEU A 329 -0.53 -6.23 -11.56
N ASP A 330 -0.50 -5.30 -10.59
CA ASP A 330 0.31 -4.07 -10.71
C ASP A 330 1.81 -4.41 -10.82
N LEU A 331 2.20 -5.54 -10.25
CA LEU A 331 3.58 -5.94 -10.05
C LEU A 331 3.82 -7.38 -10.48
N GLY A 332 5.01 -7.61 -11.02
CA GLY A 332 5.71 -8.86 -10.74
C GLY A 332 5.33 -10.09 -11.57
N VAL A 333 4.70 -9.93 -12.72
CA VAL A 333 4.66 -11.00 -13.73
C VAL A 333 4.92 -10.33 -15.07
N ASP A 334 5.84 -10.92 -15.84
CA ASP A 334 6.07 -10.51 -17.22
C ASP A 334 4.92 -11.08 -18.07
N PHE A 335 3.96 -10.23 -18.41
CA PHE A 335 2.80 -10.59 -19.21
C PHE A 335 3.01 -10.20 -20.68
N GLN A 336 4.19 -10.41 -21.26
CA GLN A 336 4.29 -10.39 -22.72
C GLN A 336 3.29 -11.44 -23.27
N PRO A 337 2.20 -11.04 -23.98
CA PRO A 337 2.10 -9.89 -24.89
C PRO A 337 0.95 -8.89 -24.57
N VAL A 338 0.86 -8.31 -23.37
CA VAL A 338 -0.12 -7.25 -23.08
C VAL A 338 0.22 -5.99 -23.89
N GLU A 339 -0.76 -5.52 -24.66
CA GLU A 339 -0.65 -4.41 -25.61
C GLU A 339 -1.27 -3.12 -25.08
N GLN A 340 -2.26 -3.23 -24.20
CA GLN A 340 -3.00 -2.08 -23.67
C GLN A 340 -3.31 -2.24 -22.18
N VAL A 341 -3.30 -1.13 -21.47
CA VAL A 341 -3.85 -1.04 -20.12
C VAL A 341 -5.07 -0.13 -20.10
N VAL A 342 -6.16 -0.60 -19.47
CA VAL A 342 -7.29 0.25 -19.10
C VAL A 342 -7.21 0.56 -17.62
N GLN A 343 -7.17 1.84 -17.27
CA GLN A 343 -7.29 2.32 -15.90
C GLN A 343 -8.73 2.76 -15.64
N ILE A 344 -9.49 1.97 -14.89
CA ILE A 344 -10.89 2.28 -14.53
C ILE A 344 -10.92 3.02 -13.18
N GLY A 345 -11.40 4.26 -13.23
CA GLY A 345 -11.37 5.20 -12.13
C GLY A 345 -9.97 5.70 -11.82
N SER A 346 -9.86 6.61 -10.85
CA SER A 346 -8.60 7.27 -10.53
C SER A 346 -7.47 6.30 -10.15
N PRO A 347 -6.23 6.54 -10.62
CA PRO A 347 -5.06 5.79 -10.19
C PRO A 347 -4.59 6.20 -8.79
N LYS A 348 -5.19 7.20 -8.14
CA LYS A 348 -4.92 7.72 -6.77
C LYS A 348 -3.49 8.19 -6.47
N ASN A 349 -2.51 7.77 -7.26
CA ASN A 349 -1.11 8.16 -7.21
C ASN A 349 -0.47 7.93 -8.59
N LEU A 350 0.58 8.69 -8.90
CA LEU A 350 1.27 8.70 -10.19
C LEU A 350 2.08 7.41 -10.40
N ALA A 351 2.79 6.97 -9.35
CA ALA A 351 3.63 5.77 -9.38
C ALA A 351 2.87 4.53 -9.87
N ARG A 352 1.64 4.35 -9.41
CA ARG A 352 0.79 3.21 -9.76
C ARG A 352 0.34 3.26 -11.21
N LEU A 353 -0.01 4.43 -11.73
CA LEU A 353 -0.34 4.55 -13.16
C LEU A 353 0.86 4.16 -14.02
N LEU A 354 2.07 4.62 -13.67
CA LEU A 354 3.30 4.25 -14.37
C LEU A 354 3.61 2.75 -14.26
N GLN A 355 3.44 2.15 -13.08
CA GLN A 355 3.64 0.70 -12.88
C GLN A 355 2.68 -0.13 -13.76
N ARG A 356 1.39 0.27 -13.79
CA ARG A 356 0.35 -0.35 -14.62
C ARG A 356 0.64 -0.14 -16.11
N ALA A 357 0.90 1.09 -16.53
CA ALA A 357 1.29 1.41 -17.91
C ALA A 357 2.52 0.62 -18.36
N GLY A 358 3.47 0.38 -17.45
CA GLY A 358 4.65 -0.44 -17.71
C GLY A 358 4.34 -1.90 -18.10
N ARG A 359 3.09 -2.37 -17.94
CA ARG A 359 2.64 -3.70 -18.38
C ARG A 359 2.31 -3.78 -19.87
N SER A 360 1.98 -2.67 -20.55
CA SER A 360 1.58 -2.65 -21.97
C SER A 360 2.72 -2.39 -22.96
N ALA A 361 3.98 -2.48 -22.52
CA ALA A 361 5.14 -2.12 -23.36
C ALA A 361 5.92 -3.35 -23.83
N HIS A 362 5.82 -3.64 -25.13
CA HIS A 362 6.39 -4.84 -25.78
C HIS A 362 7.92 -4.89 -25.83
N LEU A 363 8.61 -3.74 -25.86
CA LEU A 363 10.06 -3.66 -26.06
C LEU A 363 10.69 -2.56 -25.18
N PRO A 364 11.98 -2.69 -24.80
CA PRO A 364 12.74 -1.59 -24.24
C PRO A 364 12.68 -0.35 -25.16
N GLY A 365 12.13 0.74 -24.66
CA GLY A 365 11.92 1.98 -25.44
C GLY A 365 10.58 2.08 -26.17
N GLY A 366 9.70 1.07 -26.08
CA GLY A 366 8.33 1.16 -26.61
C GLY A 366 7.42 2.12 -25.84
N THR A 367 6.33 2.54 -26.47
CA THR A 367 5.31 3.41 -25.85
C THR A 367 4.28 2.58 -25.11
N SER A 368 4.06 2.88 -23.84
CA SER A 368 2.97 2.29 -23.05
C SER A 368 1.65 2.94 -23.41
N GLN A 369 0.66 2.13 -23.81
CA GLN A 369 -0.69 2.58 -24.13
C GLN A 369 -1.61 2.45 -22.90
N VAL A 370 -2.23 3.56 -22.49
CA VAL A 370 -3.17 3.63 -21.36
C VAL A 370 -4.47 4.27 -21.80
N LEU A 371 -5.57 3.54 -21.65
CA LEU A 371 -6.93 4.06 -21.79
C LEU A 371 -7.49 4.35 -20.38
N PHE A 372 -7.83 5.59 -20.10
CA PHE A 372 -8.39 6.00 -18.82
C PHE A 372 -9.91 6.10 -18.90
N MET A 373 -10.60 5.35 -18.06
CA MET A 373 -12.06 5.29 -17.97
C MET A 373 -12.53 5.95 -16.66
N PRO A 374 -13.03 7.20 -16.68
CA PRO A 374 -13.50 7.87 -15.47
C PRO A 374 -14.77 7.22 -14.93
N THR A 375 -14.86 7.10 -13.61
CA THR A 375 -16.05 6.61 -12.89
C THR A 375 -16.94 7.75 -12.40
N ASN A 376 -16.39 8.96 -12.34
CA ASN A 376 -17.09 10.22 -12.08
C ASN A 376 -16.36 11.39 -12.77
N ALA A 377 -17.03 12.54 -12.90
CA ALA A 377 -16.50 13.68 -13.65
C ALA A 377 -15.19 14.22 -13.08
N LEU A 378 -15.08 14.35 -11.75
CA LEU A 378 -13.92 14.95 -11.11
C LEU A 378 -12.65 14.09 -11.24
N GLU A 379 -12.78 12.81 -11.62
CA GLU A 379 -11.60 12.00 -11.97
C GLU A 379 -10.91 12.44 -13.26
N LEU A 380 -11.58 13.20 -14.15
CA LEU A 380 -10.92 13.85 -15.28
C LEU A 380 -9.98 14.96 -14.81
N LEU A 381 -10.37 15.70 -13.76
CA LEU A 381 -9.52 16.68 -13.12
C LEU A 381 -8.29 16.01 -12.48
N GLU A 382 -8.50 14.86 -11.83
CA GLU A 382 -7.39 14.04 -11.31
C GLU A 382 -6.48 13.55 -12.42
N LEU A 383 -7.01 13.14 -13.57
CA LEU A 383 -6.19 12.72 -14.71
C LEU A 383 -5.35 13.87 -15.26
N SER A 384 -5.91 15.08 -15.37
CA SER A 384 -5.17 16.28 -15.75
C SER A 384 -3.98 16.52 -14.80
N ALA A 385 -4.24 16.44 -13.48
CA ALA A 385 -3.22 16.57 -12.45
C ALA A 385 -2.12 15.49 -12.57
N VAL A 386 -2.51 14.23 -12.85
CA VAL A 386 -1.56 13.13 -13.10
C VAL A 386 -0.70 13.42 -14.33
N ARG A 387 -1.29 13.87 -15.46
CA ARG A 387 -0.53 14.19 -16.68
C ARG A 387 0.56 15.23 -16.41
N ARG A 388 0.25 16.29 -15.66
CA ARG A 388 1.24 17.33 -15.34
C ARG A 388 2.37 16.82 -14.45
N GLY A 389 2.03 16.12 -13.37
CA GLY A 389 3.08 15.57 -12.50
C GLY A 389 3.97 14.54 -13.21
N LEU A 390 3.41 13.76 -14.15
CA LEU A 390 4.21 12.87 -15.00
C LEU A 390 5.09 13.62 -16.01
N ALA A 391 4.59 14.71 -16.60
CA ALA A 391 5.37 15.56 -17.51
C ALA A 391 6.56 16.24 -16.81
N GLU A 392 6.41 16.54 -15.50
CA GLU A 392 7.48 17.05 -14.64
C GLU A 392 8.43 15.96 -14.11
N GLY A 393 8.19 14.68 -14.45
CA GLY A 393 8.99 13.54 -14.00
C GLY A 393 8.83 13.21 -12.50
N LEU A 394 7.75 13.68 -11.88
CA LEU A 394 7.48 13.51 -10.45
C LEU A 394 6.83 12.17 -10.16
N VAL A 395 7.23 11.56 -9.04
CA VAL A 395 6.69 10.30 -8.52
C VAL A 395 6.64 10.36 -7.00
N GLU A 396 5.65 9.72 -6.39
CA GLU A 396 5.48 9.73 -4.94
C GLU A 396 6.70 9.22 -4.17
N GLN A 397 6.91 9.82 -3.01
CA GLN A 397 7.87 9.33 -2.02
C GLN A 397 7.26 8.18 -1.21
N ARG A 398 8.08 7.17 -0.87
CA ARG A 398 7.69 6.12 0.07
C ARG A 398 8.19 6.46 1.46
N LYS A 399 7.29 6.59 2.44
CA LYS A 399 7.64 6.87 3.83
C LYS A 399 7.95 5.57 4.58
N PRO A 400 9.19 5.33 5.02
CA PRO A 400 9.52 4.12 5.79
C PRO A 400 8.97 4.20 7.21
N PRO A 401 8.58 3.06 7.82
CA PRO A 401 8.22 3.02 9.24
C PRO A 401 9.42 3.41 10.12
N LYS A 402 9.15 4.13 11.21
CA LYS A 402 10.17 4.52 12.20
C LYS A 402 10.20 3.51 13.34
N ALA A 403 11.32 2.78 13.46
CA ALA A 403 11.63 1.83 14.52
C ALA A 403 10.44 0.97 15.03
N PRO A 404 9.73 0.20 14.16
CA PRO A 404 8.62 -0.63 14.62
C PRO A 404 9.14 -1.71 15.57
N LEU A 405 8.83 -1.57 16.87
CA LEU A 405 9.39 -2.39 17.94
C LEU A 405 8.82 -3.81 17.94
N ASP A 406 7.56 -3.99 17.54
CA ASP A 406 6.99 -5.33 17.30
C ASP A 406 7.82 -6.18 16.33
N VAL A 407 8.32 -5.58 15.24
CA VAL A 407 9.20 -6.24 14.26
C VAL A 407 10.57 -6.52 14.88
N LEU A 408 11.11 -5.60 15.69
CA LEU A 408 12.36 -5.82 16.42
C LEU A 408 12.25 -6.99 17.42
N LEU A 409 11.17 -7.04 18.20
CA LEU A 409 10.89 -8.15 19.13
C LEU A 409 10.80 -9.49 18.38
N GLN A 410 10.15 -9.50 17.22
CA GLN A 410 10.09 -10.68 16.35
C GLN A 410 11.48 -11.09 15.89
N HIS A 411 12.28 -10.15 15.39
CA HIS A 411 13.62 -10.40 14.88
C HIS A 411 14.56 -10.96 15.96
N LEU A 412 14.60 -10.36 17.15
CA LEU A 412 15.41 -10.83 18.28
C LEU A 412 15.01 -12.24 18.72
N THR A 413 13.70 -12.50 18.80
CA THR A 413 13.19 -13.86 19.07
C THR A 413 13.65 -14.84 17.98
N GLY A 414 13.67 -14.41 16.71
CA GLY A 414 14.15 -15.18 15.58
C GLY A 414 15.63 -15.53 15.68
N LEU A 415 16.49 -14.55 15.96
CA LEU A 415 17.92 -14.78 16.19
C LEU A 415 18.14 -15.75 17.35
N ALA A 416 17.44 -15.56 18.47
CA ALA A 416 17.51 -16.46 19.62
C ALA A 416 17.06 -17.90 19.31
N CYS A 417 16.14 -18.10 18.36
CA CYS A 417 15.76 -19.44 17.87
C CYS A 417 16.87 -20.10 17.04
N GLY A 418 17.70 -19.30 16.37
CA GLY A 418 18.69 -19.73 15.39
C GLY A 418 20.11 -19.66 15.94
N PRO A 419 20.94 -18.66 15.55
CA PRO A 419 22.34 -18.54 15.98
C PRO A 419 22.53 -17.99 17.40
N GLY A 420 21.47 -17.49 18.05
CA GLY A 420 21.60 -16.69 19.26
C GLY A 420 22.15 -15.29 18.97
N PHE A 421 22.11 -14.40 19.96
CA PHE A 421 22.62 -13.03 19.78
C PHE A 421 23.23 -12.45 21.06
N HIS A 422 24.25 -11.60 20.92
CA HIS A 422 24.83 -10.82 22.02
C HIS A 422 24.20 -9.41 22.01
N PRO A 423 23.69 -8.89 23.15
CA PRO A 423 22.85 -7.70 23.15
C PRO A 423 23.56 -6.44 22.62
N GLU A 424 24.77 -6.14 23.08
CA GLU A 424 25.51 -4.94 22.68
C GLU A 424 25.86 -4.96 21.19
N GLN A 425 26.38 -6.08 20.69
CA GLN A 425 26.73 -6.22 19.28
C GLN A 425 25.50 -6.14 18.38
N THR A 426 24.39 -6.74 18.82
CA THR A 426 23.12 -6.73 18.08
C THR A 426 22.51 -5.35 18.08
N PHE A 427 22.60 -4.60 19.18
CA PHE A 427 22.13 -3.22 19.23
C PHE A 427 22.85 -2.33 18.22
N GLN A 428 24.19 -2.45 18.12
CA GLN A 428 24.97 -1.71 17.11
C GLN A 428 24.59 -2.13 15.69
N ALA A 429 24.41 -3.43 15.44
CA ALA A 429 23.95 -3.92 14.15
C ALA A 429 22.56 -3.36 13.80
N VAL A 430 21.60 -3.37 14.73
CA VAL A 430 20.26 -2.82 14.53
C VAL A 430 20.31 -1.31 14.22
N ARG A 431 21.15 -0.53 14.92
CA ARG A 431 21.32 0.91 14.64
C ARG A 431 22.02 1.22 13.31
N SER A 432 22.61 0.23 12.64
CA SER A 432 23.08 0.38 11.26
C SER A 432 21.95 0.35 10.21
N CYS A 433 20.74 -0.08 10.60
CA CYS A 433 19.53 0.02 9.78
C CYS A 433 19.02 1.45 9.79
N ALA A 434 18.59 1.97 8.64
CA ALA A 434 18.04 3.32 8.58
C ALA A 434 16.73 3.45 9.39
N ALA A 435 15.87 2.42 9.36
CA ALA A 435 14.63 2.42 10.15
C ALA A 435 14.84 2.44 11.67
N TYR A 436 16.03 2.04 12.15
CA TYR A 436 16.35 1.92 13.59
C TYR A 436 17.58 2.75 13.99
N ALA A 437 18.06 3.65 13.13
CA ALA A 437 19.28 4.44 13.37
C ALA A 437 19.20 5.28 14.66
N GLU A 438 17.99 5.78 14.94
CA GLU A 438 17.64 6.60 16.10
C GLU A 438 17.08 5.76 17.27
N LEU A 439 17.17 4.42 17.22
CA LEU A 439 16.68 3.56 18.30
C LEU A 439 17.39 3.91 19.62
N SER A 440 16.61 4.32 20.62
CA SER A 440 17.12 4.76 21.91
C SER A 440 17.61 3.58 22.77
N GLN A 441 18.52 3.86 23.71
CA GLN A 441 18.94 2.87 24.71
C GLN A 441 17.77 2.42 25.59
N GLU A 442 16.81 3.31 25.84
CA GLU A 442 15.62 3.02 26.63
C GLU A 442 14.69 2.03 25.91
N ASP A 443 14.40 2.26 24.62
CA ASP A 443 13.56 1.35 23.83
C ASP A 443 14.24 -0.01 23.63
N TRP A 444 15.57 -0.03 23.48
CA TRP A 444 16.36 -1.26 23.46
C TRP A 444 16.27 -2.01 24.78
N GLY A 445 16.48 -1.32 25.91
CA GLY A 445 16.36 -1.88 27.25
C GLY A 445 14.96 -2.44 27.50
N TRP A 446 13.92 -1.72 27.08
CA TRP A 446 12.53 -2.19 27.13
C TRP A 446 12.34 -3.47 26.32
N CYS A 447 12.88 -3.56 25.09
CA CYS A 447 12.78 -4.77 24.28
C CYS A 447 13.44 -5.98 24.96
N MET A 448 14.61 -5.79 25.56
CA MET A 448 15.32 -6.86 26.28
C MET A 448 14.54 -7.31 27.51
N LEU A 449 14.10 -6.38 28.37
CA LEU A 449 13.27 -6.68 29.54
C LEU A 449 11.97 -7.39 29.15
N PHE A 450 11.33 -6.93 28.06
CA PHE A 450 10.09 -7.51 27.57
C PHE A 450 10.26 -8.96 27.11
N LEU A 451 11.34 -9.28 26.41
CA LEU A 451 11.61 -10.63 25.92
C LEU A 451 12.16 -11.58 26.98
N GLU A 452 12.94 -11.09 27.94
CA GLU A 452 13.52 -11.91 29.00
C GLU A 452 12.52 -12.15 30.14
N GLN A 453 11.81 -11.11 30.55
CA GLN A 453 11.00 -11.12 31.77
C GLN A 453 9.50 -10.96 31.51
N GLY A 454 9.07 -10.75 30.26
CA GLY A 454 7.65 -10.47 29.95
C GLY A 454 7.24 -9.01 30.22
N GLY A 455 8.20 -8.12 30.46
CA GLY A 455 7.93 -6.73 30.84
C GLY A 455 7.27 -6.62 32.20
N GLU A 456 6.65 -5.48 32.49
CA GLU A 456 6.05 -5.21 33.81
C GLU A 456 4.79 -6.03 34.05
N CYS A 457 3.95 -6.21 33.03
CA CYS A 457 2.64 -6.86 33.20
C CYS A 457 2.64 -8.38 33.01
N LEU A 458 3.57 -8.96 32.23
CA LEU A 458 3.45 -10.36 31.78
C LEU A 458 4.44 -11.33 32.43
N GLY A 459 5.26 -10.89 33.38
CA GLY A 459 6.32 -11.73 33.98
C GLY A 459 5.83 -12.94 34.78
N ALA A 460 4.60 -12.89 35.28
CA ALA A 460 3.95 -14.05 35.93
C ALA A 460 3.67 -15.21 34.96
N TYR A 461 3.71 -14.98 33.65
CA TYR A 461 3.36 -15.97 32.63
C TYR A 461 4.63 -16.47 31.91
N PRO A 462 5.08 -17.72 32.16
CA PRO A 462 6.31 -18.27 31.61
C PRO A 462 6.49 -18.09 30.10
N ARG A 463 5.40 -18.19 29.32
CA ARG A 463 5.44 -18.09 27.84
C ARG A 463 5.90 -16.73 27.29
N TYR A 464 5.79 -15.65 28.05
CA TYR A 464 6.21 -14.32 27.60
C TYR A 464 7.67 -14.02 27.98
N ARG A 465 8.28 -14.89 28.79
CA ARG A 465 9.72 -14.94 29.08
C ARG A 465 10.40 -15.80 28.02
N LYS A 466 10.61 -15.21 26.85
CA LYS A 466 11.04 -15.90 25.63
C LYS A 466 12.53 -16.22 25.63
N LEU A 467 13.35 -15.39 26.25
CA LEU A 467 14.80 -15.47 26.18
C LEU A 467 15.42 -15.96 27.49
N GLU A 468 16.55 -16.64 27.36
CA GLU A 468 17.48 -16.95 28.45
C GLU A 468 18.92 -16.70 27.99
N TRP A 469 19.77 -16.27 28.91
CA TRP A 469 21.19 -16.09 28.66
C TRP A 469 21.91 -17.45 28.71
N GLU A 470 22.64 -17.80 27.65
CA GLU A 470 23.45 -19.01 27.57
C GLU A 470 24.92 -18.66 27.85
N GLU A 471 25.40 -18.93 29.06
CA GLU A 471 26.75 -18.56 29.51
C GLU A 471 27.87 -19.15 28.64
N THR A 472 27.69 -20.37 28.13
CA THR A 472 28.71 -21.04 27.32
C THR A 472 28.95 -20.36 25.97
N SER A 473 27.91 -19.81 25.36
CA SER A 473 28.01 -19.12 24.07
C SER A 473 28.01 -17.59 24.19
N GLN A 474 27.78 -17.06 25.39
CA GLN A 474 27.61 -15.63 25.68
C GLN A 474 26.56 -14.99 24.75
N ARG A 475 25.43 -15.68 24.59
CA ARG A 475 24.34 -15.25 23.70
C ARG A 475 22.98 -15.53 24.34
N TYR A 476 22.01 -14.69 24.02
CA TYR A 476 20.61 -14.99 24.29
C TYR A 476 20.11 -16.08 23.34
N ARG A 477 19.42 -17.06 23.93
CA ARG A 477 18.74 -18.16 23.27
C ARG A 477 17.26 -18.18 23.65
N VAL A 478 16.45 -18.87 22.86
CA VAL A 478 15.06 -19.10 23.26
C VAL A 478 15.01 -20.14 24.37
N ARG A 479 14.33 -19.78 25.45
CA ARG A 479 14.20 -20.57 26.68
C ARG A 479 13.60 -21.96 26.48
N GLU A 480 12.61 -22.07 25.58
CA GLU A 480 11.91 -23.33 25.35
C GLU A 480 11.71 -23.64 23.87
N LYS A 481 11.85 -24.91 23.50
CA LYS A 481 11.60 -25.39 22.13
C LYS A 481 10.16 -25.11 21.66
N SER A 482 9.20 -25.07 22.58
CA SER A 482 7.79 -24.73 22.34
C SER A 482 7.64 -23.31 21.77
N ILE A 483 8.31 -22.34 22.39
CA ILE A 483 8.36 -20.93 21.97
C ILE A 483 9.02 -20.82 20.60
N ALA A 484 10.14 -21.50 20.38
CA ALA A 484 10.84 -21.50 19.09
C ALA A 484 9.98 -22.08 17.96
N ARG A 485 9.24 -23.18 18.22
CA ARG A 485 8.32 -23.77 17.25
C ARG A 485 7.16 -22.83 16.93
N LEU A 486 6.57 -22.20 17.94
CA LEU A 486 5.46 -21.25 17.76
C LEU A 486 5.90 -19.99 17.04
N HIS A 487 7.09 -19.47 17.34
CA HIS A 487 7.67 -18.34 16.63
C HIS A 487 7.81 -18.64 15.14
N ARG A 488 8.46 -19.75 14.76
CA ARG A 488 8.65 -20.13 13.35
C ARG A 488 7.36 -20.35 12.56
N LEU A 489 6.24 -20.65 13.23
CA LEU A 489 4.93 -20.76 12.57
C LEU A 489 4.25 -19.41 12.33
N ASN A 490 4.67 -18.37 13.06
CA ASN A 490 4.01 -17.06 13.06
C ASN A 490 4.91 -15.92 12.54
N VAL A 491 6.18 -16.18 12.21
CA VAL A 491 7.10 -15.19 11.63
C VAL A 491 6.49 -14.54 10.40
N GLY A 492 6.44 -13.22 10.42
CA GLY A 492 6.03 -12.39 9.28
C GLY A 492 5.33 -11.12 9.76
N THR A 493 5.27 -10.12 8.88
CA THR A 493 4.66 -8.81 9.19
C THR A 493 3.34 -8.58 8.48
N ILE A 494 2.94 -9.50 7.59
CA ILE A 494 1.65 -9.46 6.90
C ILE A 494 0.57 -9.95 7.87
N THR A 495 -0.33 -9.06 8.26
CA THR A 495 -1.50 -9.39 9.08
C THR A 495 -2.75 -9.25 8.22
N ALA A 496 -3.55 -10.32 8.13
CA ALA A 496 -4.82 -10.27 7.41
C ALA A 496 -5.86 -9.52 8.26
N ALA A 497 -6.69 -8.68 7.64
CA ALA A 497 -7.89 -8.16 8.28
C ALA A 497 -8.80 -9.36 8.62
N PRO A 498 -9.04 -9.65 9.90
CA PRO A 498 -9.80 -10.84 10.26
C PRO A 498 -11.29 -10.61 9.97
N ALA A 499 -11.95 -11.62 9.41
CA ALA A 499 -13.39 -11.57 9.20
C ALA A 499 -14.13 -11.78 10.53
N ILE A 500 -15.17 -10.99 10.78
CA ILE A 500 -16.07 -11.15 11.91
C ILE A 500 -17.22 -12.07 11.50
N THR A 501 -17.44 -13.10 12.30
CA THR A 501 -18.60 -13.99 12.15
C THR A 501 -19.85 -13.27 12.62
N VAL A 502 -20.87 -13.13 11.78
CA VAL A 502 -22.18 -12.61 12.20
C VAL A 502 -23.04 -13.78 12.64
N ARG A 503 -23.55 -13.73 13.88
CA ARG A 503 -24.34 -14.82 14.48
C ARG A 503 -25.53 -14.26 15.26
N PHE A 504 -26.67 -14.92 15.23
CA PHE A 504 -27.77 -14.56 16.13
C PHE A 504 -27.38 -14.72 17.61
N VAL A 505 -27.89 -13.86 18.50
CA VAL A 505 -27.71 -14.00 19.96
C VAL A 505 -28.08 -15.40 20.44
N ARG A 506 -29.15 -15.97 19.86
CA ARG A 506 -29.56 -17.36 20.00
C ARG A 506 -29.88 -17.88 18.60
N GLY A 507 -28.95 -18.60 17.97
CA GLY A 507 -29.19 -19.21 16.66
C GLY A 507 -27.95 -19.37 15.78
N ALA A 508 -28.20 -19.62 14.49
CA ALA A 508 -27.20 -19.95 13.49
C ALA A 508 -26.25 -18.78 13.16
N VAL A 509 -25.10 -19.15 12.58
CA VAL A 509 -24.18 -18.23 11.92
C VAL A 509 -24.81 -17.79 10.60
N LEU A 510 -24.81 -16.48 10.34
CA LEU A 510 -25.39 -15.86 9.14
C LEU A 510 -24.36 -15.65 8.03
N GLY A 511 -23.08 -15.56 8.39
CA GLY A 511 -21.98 -15.33 7.45
C GLY A 511 -20.84 -14.55 8.10
N HIS A 512 -19.99 -13.94 7.28
CA HIS A 512 -18.85 -13.16 7.72
C HIS A 512 -18.89 -11.75 7.14
N VAL A 513 -18.40 -10.78 7.90
CA VAL A 513 -18.23 -9.38 7.50
C VAL A 513 -16.82 -8.91 7.85
N GLU A 514 -16.38 -7.82 7.24
CA GLU A 514 -15.14 -7.19 7.67
C GLU A 514 -15.25 -6.65 9.10
N GLU A 515 -14.16 -6.74 9.86
CA GLU A 515 -14.13 -6.23 11.23
C GLU A 515 -14.40 -4.73 11.31
N THR A 516 -13.89 -3.96 10.36
CA THR A 516 -14.08 -2.51 10.20
C THR A 516 -15.55 -2.11 10.28
N PHE A 517 -16.42 -2.89 9.64
CA PHE A 517 -17.85 -2.64 9.60
C PHE A 517 -18.50 -2.84 10.97
N ILE A 518 -18.22 -3.96 11.65
CA ILE A 518 -18.81 -4.26 12.96
C ILE A 518 -18.25 -3.35 14.05
N SER A 519 -16.96 -2.98 13.99
CA SER A 519 -16.32 -2.14 15.01
C SER A 519 -16.90 -0.74 15.11
N GLN A 520 -17.51 -0.24 14.04
CA GLN A 520 -18.13 1.09 14.03
C GLN A 520 -19.56 1.07 14.60
N LEU A 521 -20.14 -0.11 14.85
CA LEU A 521 -21.49 -0.25 15.40
C LEU A 521 -21.47 -0.20 16.93
N LYS A 522 -22.37 0.60 17.50
CA LYS A 522 -22.70 0.61 18.92
C LYS A 522 -23.84 -0.38 19.20
N PRO A 523 -23.92 -0.97 20.41
CA PRO A 523 -25.06 -1.79 20.78
C PRO A 523 -26.39 -1.07 20.50
N LYS A 524 -27.34 -1.77 19.87
CA LYS A 524 -28.63 -1.30 19.34
C LYS A 524 -28.58 -0.64 17.95
N ASP A 525 -27.41 -0.44 17.35
CA ASP A 525 -27.32 -0.02 15.95
C ASP A 525 -27.90 -1.11 15.03
N VAL A 526 -28.54 -0.68 13.95
CA VAL A 526 -29.22 -1.59 13.02
C VAL A 526 -28.54 -1.54 11.66
N PHE A 527 -28.23 -2.70 11.10
CA PHE A 527 -27.58 -2.82 9.80
C PHE A 527 -28.21 -3.94 8.97
N PHE A 528 -27.95 -3.95 7.66
CA PHE A 528 -28.47 -4.98 6.76
C PHE A 528 -27.39 -6.00 6.41
N PHE A 529 -27.71 -7.27 6.51
CA PHE A 529 -26.79 -8.36 6.19
C PHE A 529 -27.56 -9.65 5.87
N SER A 530 -27.13 -10.37 4.83
CA SER A 530 -27.76 -11.62 4.37
C SER A 530 -29.28 -11.48 4.12
N GLY A 531 -29.68 -10.41 3.43
CA GLY A 531 -31.07 -10.13 3.08
C GLY A 531 -31.98 -9.71 4.25
N ARG A 532 -31.42 -9.42 5.43
CA ARG A 532 -32.17 -9.15 6.66
C ARG A 532 -31.67 -7.91 7.38
N GLN A 533 -32.57 -7.26 8.10
CA GLN A 533 -32.25 -6.15 8.99
C GLN A 533 -31.96 -6.66 10.41
N LEU A 534 -30.77 -6.33 10.91
CA LEU A 534 -30.18 -6.90 12.12
C LEU A 534 -29.79 -5.79 13.10
N GLU A 535 -30.23 -5.89 14.35
CA GLU A 535 -29.75 -5.06 15.45
C GLU A 535 -28.49 -5.69 16.06
N PHE A 536 -27.39 -4.94 16.04
CA PHE A 536 -26.14 -5.30 16.70
C PHE A 536 -26.32 -5.29 18.21
N VAL A 537 -26.00 -6.40 18.86
CA VAL A 537 -26.14 -6.54 20.32
C VAL A 537 -24.80 -6.36 21.00
N ARG A 538 -23.77 -7.07 20.52
CA ARG A 538 -22.40 -7.01 21.05
C ARG A 538 -21.41 -7.71 20.13
N LEU A 539 -20.15 -7.32 20.21
CA LEU A 539 -19.03 -8.04 19.62
C LEU A 539 -18.31 -8.83 20.71
N ARG A 540 -18.03 -10.12 20.46
CA ARG A 540 -17.21 -10.95 21.34
C ARG A 540 -16.52 -12.04 20.53
N ASP A 541 -15.21 -12.24 20.75
CA ASP A 541 -14.42 -13.32 20.13
C ASP A 541 -14.56 -13.41 18.61
N MET A 542 -14.40 -12.27 17.91
CA MET A 542 -14.58 -12.15 16.46
C MET A 542 -15.97 -12.59 15.96
N THR A 543 -16.96 -12.54 16.85
CA THR A 543 -18.36 -12.86 16.55
C THR A 543 -19.25 -11.67 16.90
N ALA A 544 -19.90 -11.09 15.90
CA ALA A 544 -20.94 -10.09 16.06
C ALA A 544 -22.25 -10.80 16.39
N TYR A 545 -22.75 -10.61 17.61
CA TYR A 545 -24.04 -11.12 18.03
C TYR A 545 -25.14 -10.15 17.65
N VAL A 546 -26.15 -10.66 16.94
CA VAL A 546 -27.23 -9.85 16.36
C VAL A 546 -28.62 -10.43 16.64
N LYS A 547 -29.66 -9.64 16.47
CA LYS A 547 -31.07 -10.10 16.44
C LYS A 547 -31.81 -9.43 15.29
N VAL A 548 -32.91 -10.02 14.83
CA VAL A 548 -33.74 -9.41 13.79
C VAL A 548 -34.35 -8.10 14.32
N SER A 549 -34.43 -7.08 13.47
CA SER A 549 -35.00 -5.77 13.81
C SER A 549 -35.84 -5.22 12.67
N THR A 550 -36.91 -4.50 13.02
CA THR A 550 -37.78 -3.76 12.10
C THR A 550 -37.53 -2.24 12.14
N LYS A 551 -36.60 -1.79 13.00
CA LYS A 551 -36.30 -0.35 13.16
C LYS A 551 -35.48 0.16 11.99
N LYS A 552 -35.87 1.30 11.39
CA LYS A 552 -35.05 1.99 10.37
C LYS A 552 -33.65 2.31 10.93
N THR A 553 -32.60 2.02 10.15
CA THR A 553 -31.22 2.30 10.56
C THR A 553 -30.97 3.81 10.67
N ARG A 554 -30.24 4.24 11.72
CA ARG A 554 -29.79 5.62 11.93
C ARG A 554 -28.28 5.77 11.79
N THR A 555 -27.55 4.66 11.73
CA THR A 555 -26.09 4.61 11.82
C THR A 555 -25.61 3.77 10.67
N VAL A 556 -24.87 4.38 9.74
CA VAL A 556 -24.28 3.65 8.63
C VAL A 556 -22.77 3.79 8.72
N PRO A 557 -22.10 2.75 9.24
CA PRO A 557 -20.66 2.70 9.11
C PRO A 557 -20.29 2.45 7.65
N ALA A 558 -19.52 3.38 7.09
CA ALA A 558 -18.97 3.26 5.76
C ALA A 558 -17.98 2.09 5.73
N TRP A 559 -17.96 1.36 4.62
CA TRP A 559 -16.91 0.40 4.30
C TRP A 559 -15.57 1.14 4.14
N ALA A 560 -14.85 1.34 5.24
CA ALA A 560 -13.51 1.97 5.25
C ALA A 560 -12.39 0.95 4.93
N GLY A 561 -12.71 -0.33 4.80
CA GLY A 561 -11.74 -1.40 4.55
C GLY A 561 -11.26 -1.43 3.10
N GLY A 562 -10.21 -0.66 2.79
CA GLY A 562 -9.43 -0.84 1.56
C GLY A 562 -9.60 0.20 0.45
N GLN A 563 -10.19 1.37 0.74
CA GLN A 563 -10.18 2.48 -0.21
C GLN A 563 -8.84 3.21 -0.18
N MET A 564 -8.25 3.41 -1.35
CA MET A 564 -7.00 4.14 -1.52
C MET A 564 -7.30 5.63 -1.63
N ALA A 565 -6.64 6.45 -0.81
CA ALA A 565 -6.75 7.91 -0.86
C ALA A 565 -5.77 8.52 -1.88
N LEU A 566 -6.04 9.76 -2.29
CA LEU A 566 -5.11 10.54 -3.11
C LEU A 566 -3.77 10.77 -2.39
N SER A 567 -2.68 10.57 -3.12
CA SER A 567 -1.33 10.91 -2.65
C SER A 567 -1.18 12.41 -2.44
N ASP A 568 -0.25 12.80 -1.56
CA ASP A 568 0.09 14.21 -1.30
C ASP A 568 0.55 14.95 -2.57
N LEU A 569 1.29 14.25 -3.43
CA LEU A 569 1.73 14.78 -4.72
C LEU A 569 0.54 15.02 -5.65
N LEU A 570 -0.38 14.06 -5.75
CA LEU A 570 -1.56 14.20 -6.60
C LEU A 570 -2.50 15.30 -6.08
N THR A 571 -2.70 15.42 -4.76
CA THR A 571 -3.52 16.50 -4.19
C THR A 571 -2.91 17.88 -4.41
N HIS A 572 -1.57 17.99 -4.40
CA HIS A 572 -0.87 19.21 -4.79
C HIS A 572 -1.20 19.63 -6.23
N HIS A 573 -1.02 18.74 -7.20
CA HIS A 573 -1.35 19.06 -8.59
C HIS A 573 -2.85 19.26 -8.80
N LEU A 574 -3.70 18.53 -8.07
CA LEU A 574 -5.15 18.71 -8.13
C LEU A 574 -5.56 20.14 -7.76
N ARG A 575 -4.98 20.72 -6.70
CA ARG A 575 -5.22 22.13 -6.34
C ARG A 575 -4.79 23.10 -7.43
N LEU A 576 -3.67 22.82 -8.11
CA LEU A 576 -3.21 23.61 -9.25
C LEU A 576 -4.16 23.51 -10.44
N GLU A 577 -4.75 22.34 -10.70
CA GLU A 577 -5.76 22.20 -11.76
C GLU A 577 -7.04 22.96 -11.45
N VAL A 578 -7.50 22.96 -10.19
CA VAL A 578 -8.65 23.77 -9.76
C VAL A 578 -8.37 25.27 -9.95
N ASP A 579 -7.16 25.71 -9.60
CA ASP A 579 -6.70 27.10 -9.77
C ASP A 579 -6.57 27.53 -11.25
N ARG A 580 -6.24 26.60 -12.15
CA ARG A 580 -6.28 26.85 -13.59
C ARG A 580 -7.70 26.98 -14.10
N ALA A 581 -8.56 26.04 -13.70
CA ALA A 581 -9.98 26.06 -14.06
C ALA A 581 -10.66 27.34 -13.56
N SER A 582 -10.33 27.83 -12.36
CA SER A 582 -10.89 29.08 -11.82
C SER A 582 -10.50 30.33 -12.63
N ARG A 583 -9.37 30.28 -13.35
CA ARG A 583 -8.90 31.33 -14.27
C ARG A 583 -9.33 31.12 -15.72
N GLY A 584 -10.08 30.05 -16.02
CA GLY A 584 -10.48 29.68 -17.37
C GLY A 584 -9.36 29.08 -18.23
N ASP A 585 -8.24 28.67 -17.62
CA ASP A 585 -7.13 28.00 -18.31
C ASP A 585 -7.46 26.51 -18.52
N LEU A 586 -8.16 26.21 -19.62
CA LEU A 586 -8.62 24.87 -20.02
C LEU A 586 -7.76 24.34 -21.18
N ASP A 587 -6.47 24.14 -20.92
CA ASP A 587 -5.43 23.81 -21.91
C ASP A 587 -5.41 22.36 -22.41
N ASN A 588 -6.22 21.47 -21.81
CA ASN A 588 -6.28 20.06 -22.16
C ASN A 588 -7.72 19.53 -22.28
N VAL A 589 -7.85 18.36 -22.91
CA VAL A 589 -9.16 17.77 -23.25
C VAL A 589 -9.98 17.42 -22.00
N GLU A 590 -9.33 17.04 -20.91
CA GLU A 590 -10.01 16.72 -19.65
C GLU A 590 -10.62 17.97 -18.99
N LEU A 591 -9.88 19.07 -18.92
CA LEU A 591 -10.38 20.35 -18.41
C LEU A 591 -11.46 20.95 -19.31
N GLN A 592 -11.31 20.85 -20.63
CA GLN A 592 -12.32 21.31 -21.59
C GLN A 592 -13.63 20.55 -21.44
N ALA A 593 -13.57 19.22 -21.28
CA ALA A 593 -14.76 18.42 -21.03
C ALA A 593 -15.48 18.88 -19.75
N LEU A 594 -14.74 19.26 -18.71
CA LEU A 594 -15.29 19.74 -17.44
C LEU A 594 -15.81 21.18 -17.45
N LYS A 595 -15.64 21.94 -18.53
CA LYS A 595 -16.09 23.34 -18.63
C LYS A 595 -17.54 23.55 -18.16
N PRO A 596 -18.54 22.75 -18.58
CA PRO A 596 -19.92 22.95 -18.15
C PRO A 596 -20.12 22.79 -16.63
N LEU A 597 -19.31 21.96 -15.98
CA LEU A 597 -19.32 21.79 -14.52
C LEU A 597 -18.71 23.02 -13.83
N PHE A 598 -17.61 23.55 -14.38
CA PHE A 598 -16.95 24.75 -13.87
C PHE A 598 -17.83 26.00 -14.00
N ASP A 599 -18.43 26.21 -15.18
CA ASP A 599 -19.35 27.31 -15.43
C ASP A 599 -20.51 27.28 -14.42
N ARG A 600 -21.12 26.09 -14.23
CA ARG A 600 -22.23 25.93 -13.28
C ARG A 600 -21.81 26.11 -11.82
N GLN A 601 -20.57 25.76 -11.47
CA GLN A 601 -20.02 26.02 -10.15
C GLN A 601 -19.88 27.53 -9.92
N GLN A 602 -19.46 28.28 -10.94
CA GLN A 602 -19.36 29.75 -10.89
C GLN A 602 -20.73 30.44 -10.88
N ASP A 603 -21.77 29.84 -11.48
CA ASP A 603 -23.13 30.39 -11.44
C ASP A 603 -23.76 30.33 -10.03
N ILE A 604 -23.39 29.33 -9.23
CA ILE A 604 -23.99 29.06 -7.91
C ILE A 604 -23.09 29.52 -6.76
N SER A 605 -21.78 29.47 -6.97
CA SER A 605 -20.73 29.67 -5.97
C SER A 605 -19.44 30.12 -6.67
N VAL A 606 -18.27 29.66 -6.22
CA VAL A 606 -16.97 30.01 -6.78
C VAL A 606 -16.10 28.76 -6.99
N LEU A 607 -15.06 28.89 -7.82
CA LEU A 607 -13.95 27.93 -7.88
C LEU A 607 -12.76 28.54 -7.13
N PRO A 608 -12.21 27.88 -6.08
CA PRO A 608 -11.14 28.46 -5.29
C PRO A 608 -9.81 28.47 -6.05
N THR A 609 -9.01 29.51 -5.84
CA THR A 609 -7.58 29.51 -6.21
C THR A 609 -6.74 28.72 -5.20
N VAL A 610 -5.47 28.45 -5.49
CA VAL A 610 -4.57 27.77 -4.53
C VAL A 610 -4.39 28.56 -3.22
N GLY A 611 -4.59 29.88 -3.26
CA GLY A 611 -4.55 30.75 -2.08
C GLY A 611 -5.83 30.78 -1.27
N GLN A 612 -6.87 30.05 -1.67
CA GLN A 612 -8.21 30.15 -1.10
C GLN A 612 -8.73 28.81 -0.54
N LEU A 613 -9.53 28.88 0.52
CA LEU A 613 -10.33 27.77 1.04
C LEU A 613 -11.82 28.08 0.84
N LEU A 614 -12.47 27.33 -0.05
CA LEU A 614 -13.91 27.44 -0.26
C LEU A 614 -14.69 26.66 0.81
N ILE A 615 -15.63 27.36 1.44
CA ILE A 615 -16.61 26.81 2.36
C ILE A 615 -18.00 27.26 1.90
N GLU A 616 -18.87 26.30 1.61
CA GLU A 616 -20.25 26.56 1.21
C GLU A 616 -21.21 26.14 2.31
N THR A 617 -22.21 26.97 2.60
CA THR A 617 -23.32 26.55 3.44
C THR A 617 -24.61 26.52 2.63
N CYS A 618 -25.50 25.57 2.92
CA CYS A 618 -26.83 25.53 2.31
C CYS A 618 -27.85 24.90 3.24
N ARG A 619 -29.13 25.27 3.07
CA ARG A 619 -30.24 24.69 3.82
C ARG A 619 -31.10 23.83 2.90
N THR A 620 -31.34 22.59 3.29
CA THR A 620 -32.18 21.66 2.53
C THR A 620 -33.32 21.11 3.39
N ARG A 621 -34.13 20.21 2.81
CA ARG A 621 -35.15 19.48 3.57
C ARG A 621 -34.54 18.59 4.65
N GLU A 622 -33.28 18.19 4.51
CA GLU A 622 -32.61 17.27 5.43
C GLU A 622 -31.94 17.97 6.62
N GLY A 623 -31.53 19.24 6.46
CA GLY A 623 -30.82 19.97 7.49
C GLY A 623 -30.06 21.18 6.96
N THR A 624 -29.16 21.68 7.80
CA THR A 624 -28.16 22.70 7.42
C THR A 624 -26.86 21.97 7.09
N HIS A 625 -26.31 22.29 5.92
CA HIS A 625 -25.10 21.69 5.40
C HIS A 625 -23.97 22.71 5.40
N LEU A 626 -22.76 22.25 5.70
CA LEU A 626 -21.50 22.93 5.40
C LEU A 626 -20.65 21.99 4.55
N PHE A 627 -20.17 22.47 3.41
CA PHE A 627 -19.22 21.79 2.56
C PHE A 627 -17.91 22.57 2.55
N ALA A 628 -16.79 21.89 2.74
CA ALA A 628 -15.47 22.51 2.66
C ALA A 628 -14.59 21.74 1.67
N TYR A 629 -13.84 22.48 0.84
CA TYR A 629 -13.06 21.94 -0.29
C TYR A 629 -11.57 22.26 -0.17
N PRO A 630 -10.84 21.63 0.77
CA PRO A 630 -9.40 21.84 0.89
C PRO A 630 -8.59 21.02 -0.14
N PHE A 631 -9.17 19.99 -0.79
CA PHE A 631 -8.50 19.12 -1.77
C PHE A 631 -7.22 18.45 -1.25
N GLU A 632 -7.30 17.81 -0.08
CA GLU A 632 -6.20 17.11 0.60
C GLU A 632 -6.29 15.60 0.56
N GLY A 633 -7.35 15.05 -0.03
CA GLY A 633 -7.61 13.62 -0.03
C GLY A 633 -8.39 13.16 1.22
N ARG A 634 -9.00 11.99 1.07
CA ARG A 634 -10.04 11.48 1.97
C ARG A 634 -9.68 11.41 3.45
N PHE A 635 -8.50 10.89 3.80
CA PHE A 635 -8.12 10.70 5.21
C PHE A 635 -7.89 12.03 5.93
N VAL A 636 -7.28 13.00 5.25
CA VAL A 636 -7.12 14.36 5.78
C VAL A 636 -8.48 15.02 5.98
N HIS A 637 -9.39 14.88 5.01
CA HIS A 637 -10.76 15.39 5.13
C HIS A 637 -11.55 14.75 6.26
N GLU A 638 -11.38 13.44 6.49
CA GLU A 638 -11.99 12.73 7.61
C GLU A 638 -11.52 13.33 8.94
N GLY A 639 -10.21 13.49 9.11
CA GLY A 639 -9.65 14.09 10.31
C GLY A 639 -10.13 15.54 10.53
N ILE A 640 -10.12 16.39 9.49
CA ILE A 640 -10.59 17.78 9.59
C ILE A 640 -12.11 17.83 9.86
N GLY A 641 -12.90 17.03 9.15
CA GLY A 641 -14.36 17.00 9.30
C GLY A 641 -14.80 16.58 10.71
N PHE A 642 -14.20 15.54 11.28
CA PHE A 642 -14.47 15.15 12.67
C PHE A 642 -13.94 16.17 13.68
N LEU A 643 -12.78 16.78 13.42
CA LEU A 643 -12.24 17.85 14.25
C LEU A 643 -13.22 19.04 14.32
N TRP A 644 -13.69 19.50 13.17
CA TRP A 644 -14.64 20.61 13.06
C TRP A 644 -15.98 20.27 13.70
N ALA A 645 -16.53 19.08 13.42
CA ALA A 645 -17.76 18.62 14.07
C ALA A 645 -17.63 18.60 15.60
N SER A 646 -16.51 18.08 16.13
CA SER A 646 -16.26 18.07 17.57
C SER A 646 -16.09 19.47 18.16
N ARG A 647 -15.46 20.40 17.44
CA ARG A 647 -15.31 21.80 17.88
C ARG A 647 -16.65 22.53 17.89
N LEU A 648 -17.43 22.42 16.82
CA LEU A 648 -18.76 23.02 16.70
C LEU A 648 -19.73 22.49 17.75
N THR A 649 -19.77 21.18 17.98
CA THR A 649 -20.64 20.58 19.02
C THR A 649 -20.28 20.96 20.46
N ARG A 650 -19.07 21.49 20.71
CA ARG A 650 -18.71 22.09 22.01
C ARG A 650 -19.26 23.51 22.17
N LEU A 651 -19.42 24.24 21.06
CA LEU A 651 -19.97 25.61 21.03
C LEU A 651 -21.49 25.57 21.11
N GLU A 652 -22.12 24.77 20.23
CA GLU A 652 -23.57 24.62 20.16
C GLU A 652 -23.95 23.14 20.15
N ARG A 653 -24.87 22.75 21.05
CA ARG A 653 -25.28 21.35 21.19
C ARG A 653 -26.06 20.90 19.96
N GLY A 654 -25.52 19.93 19.24
CA GLY A 654 -26.18 19.35 18.07
C GLY A 654 -25.61 17.99 17.71
N THR A 655 -26.29 17.30 16.80
CA THR A 655 -25.74 16.08 16.16
C THR A 655 -25.28 16.46 14.76
N ILE A 656 -23.97 16.38 14.53
CA ILE A 656 -23.36 16.65 13.22
C ILE A 656 -22.95 15.32 12.60
N THR A 657 -23.40 15.07 11.38
CA THR A 657 -22.96 13.93 10.57
C THR A 657 -21.83 14.40 9.65
N VAL A 658 -20.72 13.66 9.63
CA VAL A 658 -19.58 13.92 8.75
C VAL A 658 -19.64 12.98 7.55
N SER A 659 -19.46 13.50 6.34
CA SER A 659 -19.28 12.71 5.11
C SER A 659 -18.09 13.25 4.34
N VAL A 660 -17.26 12.37 3.75
CA VAL A 660 -15.98 12.77 3.15
C VAL A 660 -15.73 12.08 1.83
N ASN A 661 -15.08 12.76 0.91
CA ASN A 661 -14.54 12.17 -0.31
C ASN A 661 -13.11 12.67 -0.56
N ASP A 662 -12.58 12.46 -1.76
CA ASP A 662 -11.20 12.86 -2.10
C ASP A 662 -11.00 14.38 -2.29
N TYR A 663 -12.08 15.16 -2.41
CA TYR A 663 -12.05 16.59 -2.73
C TYR A 663 -12.44 17.49 -1.55
N GLY A 664 -13.27 17.00 -0.63
CA GLY A 664 -13.67 17.74 0.56
C GLY A 664 -14.45 16.92 1.58
N PHE A 665 -15.18 17.63 2.45
CA PHE A 665 -16.08 17.05 3.45
C PHE A 665 -17.37 17.85 3.62
N GLU A 666 -18.43 17.15 4.04
CA GLU A 666 -19.74 17.66 4.41
C GLU A 666 -19.95 17.51 5.92
N LEU A 667 -20.45 18.57 6.56
CA LEU A 667 -21.05 18.55 7.89
C LEU A 667 -22.56 18.78 7.75
N LEU A 668 -23.36 17.81 8.16
CA LEU A 668 -24.83 17.90 8.15
C LEU A 668 -25.36 17.99 9.58
N ALA A 669 -26.04 19.10 9.88
CA ALA A 669 -26.66 19.36 11.17
C ALA A 669 -28.19 19.57 11.04
N PRO A 670 -28.95 19.56 12.15
CA PRO A 670 -30.38 19.89 12.14
C PRO A 670 -30.65 21.27 11.52
N LYS A 671 -31.85 21.48 10.97
CA LYS A 671 -32.23 22.73 10.27
C LYS A 671 -32.06 24.01 11.11
N SER A 672 -32.19 23.90 12.43
CA SER A 672 -32.06 25.03 13.37
C SER A 672 -30.62 25.27 13.81
N TYR A 673 -29.66 24.46 13.38
CA TYR A 673 -28.28 24.61 13.79
C TYR A 673 -27.65 25.83 13.09
N PRO A 674 -27.08 26.81 13.83
CA PRO A 674 -26.58 28.08 13.29
C PRO A 674 -25.19 27.89 12.66
N MET A 675 -25.11 27.06 11.61
CA MET A 675 -23.82 26.61 11.06
C MET A 675 -22.99 27.73 10.41
N ALA A 676 -23.65 28.64 9.69
CA ALA A 676 -23.00 29.79 9.06
C ALA A 676 -22.43 30.77 10.11
N GLU A 677 -23.26 31.15 11.09
CA GLU A 677 -22.86 32.03 12.20
C GLU A 677 -21.68 31.44 12.99
N LEU A 678 -21.75 30.17 13.39
CA LEU A 678 -20.67 29.50 14.12
C LEU A 678 -19.38 29.37 13.30
N LEU A 679 -19.50 29.24 11.97
CA LEU A 679 -18.34 29.20 11.09
C LEU A 679 -17.64 30.57 11.06
N GLU A 680 -18.41 31.64 10.85
CA GLU A 680 -17.89 33.01 10.76
C GLU A 680 -17.28 33.47 12.10
N ASP A 681 -17.95 33.20 13.21
CA ASP A 681 -17.50 33.63 14.54
C ASP A 681 -16.28 32.84 15.06
N HIS A 682 -16.04 31.63 14.55
CA HIS A 682 -15.09 30.69 15.15
C HIS A 682 -14.18 29.95 14.17
N ILE A 683 -13.95 30.46 12.96
CA ILE A 683 -13.05 29.82 11.99
C ILE A 683 -11.64 29.59 12.55
N ASP A 684 -11.11 30.54 13.33
CA ASP A 684 -9.78 30.43 13.93
C ASP A 684 -9.68 29.22 14.88
N LEU A 685 -10.76 28.98 15.64
CA LEU A 685 -10.85 27.80 16.48
C LEU A 685 -10.94 26.52 15.65
N LEU A 686 -11.66 26.53 14.52
CA LEU A 686 -11.75 25.39 13.61
C LEU A 686 -10.41 25.06 12.95
N LEU A 687 -9.56 26.06 12.71
CA LEU A 687 -8.24 25.92 12.09
C LEU A 687 -7.08 25.76 13.09
N ASP A 688 -7.32 25.92 14.40
CA ASP A 688 -6.28 25.84 15.43
C ASP A 688 -5.59 24.45 15.47
N ARG A 689 -4.27 24.48 15.62
CA ARG A 689 -3.38 23.31 15.65
C ARG A 689 -2.81 23.01 17.04
N GLN A 690 -2.90 23.93 18.01
CA GLN A 690 -2.20 23.79 19.30
C GLN A 690 -2.59 22.53 20.08
N LYS A 691 -3.86 22.09 19.97
CA LYS A 691 -4.40 20.91 20.67
C LYS A 691 -4.88 19.83 19.72
N LEU A 692 -4.33 19.78 18.50
CA LEU A 692 -4.84 18.94 17.42
C LEU A 692 -4.93 17.45 17.80
N GLU A 693 -3.85 16.83 18.26
CA GLU A 693 -3.87 15.42 18.64
C GLU A 693 -4.90 15.13 19.74
N ARG A 694 -5.01 16.02 20.73
CA ARG A 694 -5.96 15.88 21.84
C ARG A 694 -7.40 16.01 21.35
N ASP A 695 -7.68 16.96 20.47
CA ASP A 695 -9.02 17.14 19.91
C ASP A 695 -9.40 15.96 19.02
N LEU A 696 -8.49 15.46 18.18
CA LEU A 696 -8.72 14.25 17.36
C LEU A 696 -8.95 13.00 18.23
N LYS A 697 -8.21 12.86 19.34
CA LYS A 697 -8.43 11.80 20.35
C LYS A 697 -9.85 11.79 20.90
N ASN A 698 -10.48 12.95 21.03
CA ASN A 698 -11.85 13.07 21.55
C ASN A 698 -12.91 12.99 20.44
N ALA A 699 -12.60 13.50 19.24
CA ALA A 699 -13.50 13.55 18.11
C ALA A 699 -13.71 12.18 17.45
N LEU A 700 -12.65 11.38 17.39
CA LEU A 700 -12.64 10.05 16.81
C LEU A 700 -12.62 8.99 17.91
N ASN A 701 -13.17 7.81 17.63
CA ASN A 701 -13.05 6.66 18.53
C ASN A 701 -11.65 6.04 18.43
N LEU A 702 -10.61 6.82 18.78
CA LEU A 702 -9.22 6.42 18.64
C LEU A 702 -8.89 5.19 19.46
N SER A 703 -9.55 4.96 20.60
CA SER A 703 -9.33 3.77 21.41
C SER A 703 -9.67 2.48 20.66
N GLU A 704 -10.74 2.46 19.84
CA GLU A 704 -11.06 1.30 19.01
C GLU A 704 -10.10 1.15 17.82
N LEU A 705 -9.70 2.25 17.17
CA LEU A 705 -8.70 2.21 16.09
C LEU A 705 -7.34 1.71 16.61
N GLN A 706 -6.94 2.18 17.79
CA GLN A 706 -5.73 1.74 18.49
C GLN A 706 -5.82 0.27 18.88
N ARG A 707 -6.92 -0.17 19.49
CA ARG A 707 -7.13 -1.58 19.85
C ARG A 707 -7.04 -2.50 18.63
N ARG A 708 -7.58 -2.06 17.49
CA ARG A 708 -7.46 -2.77 16.20
C ARG A 708 -6.02 -2.82 15.71
N ARG A 709 -5.32 -1.69 15.70
CA ARG A 709 -3.91 -1.60 15.29
C ARG A 709 -3.01 -2.45 16.18
N PHE A 710 -3.26 -2.41 17.49
CA PHE A 710 -2.56 -3.19 18.50
C PHE A 710 -2.70 -4.69 18.26
N ARG A 711 -3.79 -5.20 17.68
CA ARG A 711 -3.89 -6.63 17.33
C ARG A 711 -2.82 -7.06 16.34
N ALA A 712 -2.58 -6.27 15.31
CA ALA A 712 -1.53 -6.56 14.33
C ALA A 712 -0.14 -6.53 15.00
N ILE A 713 0.11 -5.52 15.82
CA ILE A 713 1.34 -5.35 16.60
C ILE A 713 1.56 -6.53 17.55
N ALA A 714 0.55 -6.92 18.33
CA ALA A 714 0.61 -8.06 19.26
C ALA A 714 0.85 -9.38 18.53
N GLN A 715 0.35 -9.52 17.30
CA GLN A 715 0.63 -10.69 16.48
C GLN A 715 2.09 -10.72 16.02
N ILE A 716 2.60 -9.62 15.46
CA ILE A 716 3.99 -9.51 14.97
C ILE A 716 4.97 -9.68 16.15
N ALA A 717 4.70 -9.03 17.28
CA ALA A 717 5.46 -9.17 18.52
C ALA A 717 5.39 -10.58 19.14
N GLY A 718 4.59 -11.50 18.58
CA GLY A 718 4.49 -12.89 19.03
C GLY A 718 3.80 -13.05 20.38
N LEU A 719 2.82 -12.20 20.70
CA LEU A 719 2.02 -12.29 21.93
C LEU A 719 0.79 -13.19 21.79
N MET A 720 0.36 -13.43 20.55
CA MET A 720 -0.85 -14.15 20.20
C MET A 720 -0.60 -15.63 19.96
N ASN A 721 -1.43 -16.51 20.52
CA ASN A 721 -1.40 -17.95 20.24
C ASN A 721 -2.38 -18.30 19.10
N ARG A 722 -1.84 -18.73 17.96
CA ARG A 722 -2.61 -19.18 16.80
C ARG A 722 -2.87 -20.70 16.77
N GLY A 723 -2.37 -21.45 17.76
CA GLY A 723 -2.44 -22.92 17.75
C GLY A 723 -1.57 -23.55 16.65
N PHE A 724 -1.52 -24.87 16.59
CA PHE A 724 -0.83 -25.59 15.51
C PHE A 724 -1.82 -25.88 14.36
N PRO A 725 -1.38 -25.82 13.09
CA PRO A 725 -2.21 -26.25 11.97
C PRO A 725 -2.70 -27.69 12.18
N GLY A 726 -4.02 -27.91 12.10
CA GLY A 726 -4.63 -29.23 12.26
C GLY A 726 -4.93 -29.67 13.72
N SER A 727 -4.51 -28.93 14.74
CA SER A 727 -4.91 -29.23 16.13
C SER A 727 -6.29 -28.64 16.43
N SER A 728 -7.22 -29.45 16.97
CA SER A 728 -8.46 -28.92 17.55
C SER A 728 -8.11 -27.96 18.68
N LYS A 729 -8.89 -26.87 18.80
CA LYS A 729 -8.70 -25.86 19.85
C LYS A 729 -8.85 -26.55 21.21
N SER A 730 -7.77 -26.70 21.95
CA SER A 730 -7.79 -27.24 23.32
C SER A 730 -8.69 -26.38 24.20
N THR A 731 -9.67 -27.02 24.83
CA THR A 731 -10.74 -26.45 25.64
C THR A 731 -10.28 -25.93 27.02
N GLY A 732 -9.00 -26.05 27.38
CA GLY A 732 -8.51 -25.85 28.75
C GLY A 732 -7.56 -24.67 28.99
N GLN A 733 -7.05 -23.98 27.96
CA GLN A 733 -6.22 -22.78 28.16
C GLN A 733 -7.01 -21.53 27.78
N LEU A 734 -7.18 -20.62 28.74
CA LEU A 734 -7.70 -19.27 28.52
C LEU A 734 -6.87 -18.61 27.40
N GLN A 735 -7.45 -18.54 26.21
CA GLN A 735 -6.80 -17.94 25.05
C GLN A 735 -6.72 -16.43 25.31
N ILE A 736 -5.50 -15.94 25.54
CA ILE A 736 -5.28 -14.50 25.66
C ILE A 736 -5.54 -13.87 24.29
N SER A 737 -6.55 -13.01 24.24
CA SER A 737 -6.88 -12.21 23.06
C SER A 737 -6.05 -10.93 23.03
N ALA A 738 -5.86 -10.36 21.84
CA ALA A 738 -5.20 -9.06 21.70
C ALA A 738 -5.95 -7.96 22.45
N SER A 739 -7.28 -8.03 22.49
CA SER A 739 -8.12 -7.09 23.24
C SER A 739 -7.86 -7.17 24.74
N LEU A 740 -7.68 -8.38 25.29
CA LEU A 740 -7.33 -8.55 26.70
C LEU A 740 -5.94 -7.96 27.01
N LEU A 741 -4.94 -8.22 26.15
CA LEU A 741 -3.60 -7.63 26.31
C LEU A 741 -3.64 -6.11 26.24
N PHE A 742 -4.41 -5.56 25.29
CA PHE A 742 -4.60 -4.12 25.17
C PHE A 742 -5.19 -3.55 26.45
N ASP A 743 -6.28 -4.14 26.98
CA ASP A 743 -6.94 -3.66 28.19
C ASP A 743 -6.04 -3.80 29.43
N VAL A 744 -5.22 -4.86 29.52
CA VAL A 744 -4.24 -5.04 30.60
C VAL A 744 -3.16 -3.98 30.54
N PHE A 745 -2.52 -3.78 29.39
CA PHE A 745 -1.50 -2.74 29.24
C PHE A 745 -2.09 -1.35 29.46
N SER A 746 -3.27 -1.05 28.91
CA SER A 746 -3.88 0.28 29.08
C SER A 746 -4.21 0.61 30.54
N ARG A 747 -4.46 -0.40 31.39
CA ARG A 747 -4.78 -0.21 32.81
C ARG A 747 -3.55 -0.24 33.71
N HIS A 748 -2.58 -1.11 33.42
CA HIS A 748 -1.49 -1.42 34.33
C HIS A 748 -0.12 -0.90 33.85
N GLU A 749 0.07 -0.68 32.55
CA GLU A 749 1.31 -0.16 31.95
C GLU A 749 0.98 0.77 30.76
N PRO A 750 0.39 1.96 30.98
CA PRO A 750 -0.02 2.86 29.89
C PRO A 750 1.16 3.35 29.02
N SER A 751 2.37 3.32 29.56
CA SER A 751 3.64 3.62 28.89
C SER A 751 4.18 2.45 28.06
N ASN A 752 3.49 1.31 28.00
CA ASN A 752 3.93 0.15 27.23
C ASN A 752 4.21 0.54 25.77
N ARG A 753 5.42 0.22 25.29
CA ARG A 753 5.89 0.69 23.98
C ARG A 753 5.06 0.15 22.81
N LEU A 754 4.41 -1.01 22.94
CA LEU A 754 3.51 -1.54 21.90
C LEU A 754 2.18 -0.79 21.83
N LEU A 755 1.70 -0.24 22.96
CA LEU A 755 0.54 0.65 22.96
C LEU A 755 0.86 1.99 22.31
N LEU A 756 2.00 2.59 22.67
CA LEU A 756 2.47 3.84 22.08
C LEU A 756 2.71 3.67 20.57
N GLN A 757 3.31 2.56 20.14
CA GLN A 757 3.45 2.22 18.73
C GLN A 757 2.08 2.08 18.05
N ALA A 758 1.10 1.42 18.68
CA ALA A 758 -0.25 1.29 18.11
C ALA A 758 -0.94 2.65 17.93
N GLN A 759 -0.76 3.56 18.89
CA GLN A 759 -1.24 4.94 18.79
C GLN A 759 -0.56 5.67 17.64
N GLN A 760 0.77 5.62 17.56
CA GLN A 760 1.53 6.33 16.53
C GLN A 760 1.16 5.83 15.13
N GLU A 761 1.07 4.51 14.91
CA GLU A 761 0.65 3.94 13.62
C GLU A 761 -0.79 4.30 13.22
N VAL A 762 -1.70 4.55 14.17
CA VAL A 762 -3.04 5.06 13.83
C VAL A 762 -2.95 6.51 13.39
N LEU A 763 -2.20 7.35 14.10
CA LEU A 763 -2.02 8.75 13.76
C LEU A 763 -1.32 8.92 12.40
N ASP A 764 -0.29 8.12 12.13
CA ASP A 764 0.50 8.22 10.91
C ASP A 764 -0.18 7.56 9.70
N ASP A 765 -0.66 6.32 9.83
CA ASP A 765 -1.17 5.56 8.67
C ASP A 765 -2.65 5.81 8.37
N GLN A 766 -3.48 6.07 9.39
CA GLN A 766 -4.95 6.18 9.21
C GLN A 766 -5.42 7.62 9.17
N LEU A 767 -4.77 8.51 9.93
CA LEU A 767 -5.13 9.94 9.98
C LEU A 767 -4.16 10.83 9.23
N GLU A 768 -3.01 10.30 8.80
CA GLU A 768 -1.95 11.05 8.14
C GLU A 768 -1.65 12.37 8.86
N ILE A 769 -1.45 12.32 10.18
CA ILE A 769 -1.46 13.50 11.05
C ILE A 769 -0.54 14.63 10.55
N SER A 770 0.63 14.30 10.00
CA SER A 770 1.53 15.31 9.42
C SER A 770 0.96 16.01 8.18
N ARG A 771 0.22 15.29 7.33
CA ARG A 771 -0.51 15.90 6.19
C ARG A 771 -1.68 16.73 6.68
N LEU A 772 -2.41 16.26 7.70
CA LEU A 772 -3.49 17.01 8.32
C LEU A 772 -3.00 18.32 8.93
N GLU A 773 -1.88 18.30 9.66
CA GLU A 773 -1.25 19.50 10.21
C GLU A 773 -0.80 20.47 9.11
N ALA A 774 -0.21 19.96 8.03
CA ALA A 774 0.19 20.77 6.89
C ALA A 774 -1.03 21.40 6.18
N ALA A 775 -2.11 20.65 6.05
CA ALA A 775 -3.37 21.12 5.49
C ALA A 775 -4.01 22.22 6.34
N LEU A 776 -4.11 22.03 7.66
CA LEU A 776 -4.62 23.06 8.57
C LEU A 776 -3.73 24.30 8.59
N LYS A 777 -2.40 24.11 8.55
CA LYS A 777 -1.45 25.22 8.46
C LYS A 777 -1.66 26.03 7.19
N ARG A 778 -1.88 25.36 6.05
CA ARG A 778 -2.18 26.01 4.78
C ARG A 778 -3.52 26.75 4.85
N ALA A 779 -4.58 26.07 5.30
CA ALA A 779 -5.92 26.65 5.45
C ALA A 779 -5.92 27.91 6.32
N ALA A 780 -5.17 27.91 7.43
CA ALA A 780 -5.02 29.08 8.29
C ALA A 780 -4.25 30.26 7.64
N SER A 781 -3.51 30.02 6.56
CA SER A 781 -2.79 31.05 5.81
C SER A 781 -3.49 31.48 4.51
N GLN A 782 -4.60 30.80 4.17
CA GLN A 782 -5.37 31.05 2.95
C GLN A 782 -6.47 32.09 3.20
N GLU A 783 -6.93 32.72 2.13
CA GLU A 783 -8.18 33.47 2.14
C GLU A 783 -9.35 32.48 2.17
N TRP A 784 -10.10 32.48 3.26
CA TRP A 784 -11.35 31.75 3.37
C TRP A 784 -12.49 32.45 2.62
N LEU A 785 -13.18 31.70 1.77
CA LEU A 785 -14.37 32.14 1.04
C LEU A 785 -15.58 31.40 1.60
N HIS A 786 -16.43 32.10 2.35
CA HIS A 786 -17.71 31.59 2.78
C HIS A 786 -18.81 32.01 1.79
N VAL A 787 -19.51 31.04 1.21
CA VAL A 787 -20.62 31.29 0.28
C VAL A 787 -21.89 30.59 0.77
N GLU A 788 -22.92 31.36 1.08
CA GLU A 788 -24.26 30.80 1.30
C GLU A 788 -24.92 30.50 -0.04
N THR A 789 -25.13 29.22 -0.32
CA THR A 789 -25.71 28.76 -1.59
C THR A 789 -27.19 28.40 -1.40
N PRO A 790 -28.07 28.71 -2.38
CA PRO A 790 -29.50 28.40 -2.29
C PRO A 790 -29.80 26.89 -2.32
N ARG A 791 -28.82 26.10 -2.77
CA ARG A 791 -28.86 24.64 -2.90
C ARG A 791 -27.42 24.13 -3.05
N PRO A 792 -27.17 22.83 -2.87
CA PRO A 792 -25.84 22.28 -3.08
C PRO A 792 -25.28 22.57 -4.48
N SER A 793 -24.03 23.02 -4.53
CA SER A 793 -23.28 23.30 -5.74
C SER A 793 -22.86 22.02 -6.50
N PRO A 794 -22.37 22.14 -7.76
CA PRO A 794 -21.76 21.03 -8.48
C PRO A 794 -20.63 20.33 -7.70
N LEU A 795 -19.77 21.08 -6.99
CA LEU A 795 -18.72 20.50 -6.15
C LEU A 795 -19.28 19.79 -4.90
N ALA A 796 -20.44 20.21 -4.37
CA ALA A 796 -21.11 19.53 -3.25
C ALA A 796 -21.72 18.18 -3.65
N PHE A 797 -22.07 18.01 -4.93
CA PHE A 797 -22.82 16.84 -5.39
C PHE A 797 -22.13 15.49 -5.10
N PRO A 798 -20.82 15.29 -5.37
CA PRO A 798 -20.14 14.05 -5.04
C PRO A 798 -20.13 13.72 -3.53
N LEU A 799 -20.08 14.73 -2.66
CA LEU A 799 -20.17 14.55 -1.20
C LEU A 799 -21.56 14.06 -0.80
N LEU A 800 -22.60 14.63 -1.40
CA LEU A 800 -23.96 14.18 -1.21
C LEU A 800 -24.15 12.73 -1.66
N VAL A 801 -23.63 12.36 -2.84
CA VAL A 801 -23.71 10.97 -3.33
C VAL A 801 -23.00 10.01 -2.38
N GLU A 802 -21.84 10.39 -1.84
CA GLU A 802 -21.15 9.56 -0.84
C GLU A 802 -21.99 9.34 0.42
N ARG A 803 -22.68 10.39 0.89
CA ARG A 803 -23.64 10.28 1.99
C ARG A 803 -24.84 9.39 1.64
N LEU A 804 -25.34 9.42 0.40
CA LEU A 804 -26.42 8.53 -0.05
C LEU A 804 -25.98 7.06 -0.14
N ASN A 805 -24.76 6.80 -0.60
CA ASN A 805 -24.15 5.46 -0.60
C ASN A 805 -24.07 4.89 0.82
N ASN A 806 -23.81 5.77 1.79
CA ASN A 806 -23.85 5.48 3.21
C ASN A 806 -25.29 5.55 3.78
N ARG A 807 -26.35 5.41 2.98
CA ARG A 807 -27.74 5.30 3.47
C ARG A 807 -28.48 4.22 2.71
N MET A 808 -28.99 3.22 3.44
CA MET A 808 -29.81 2.17 2.84
C MET A 808 -31.18 2.70 2.42
N SER A 809 -31.59 2.40 1.18
CA SER A 809 -32.90 2.69 0.61
C SER A 809 -33.38 1.50 -0.22
N ASN A 810 -34.70 1.34 -0.38
CA ASN A 810 -35.29 0.41 -1.34
C ASN A 810 -35.22 0.94 -2.78
N GLU A 811 -34.91 2.24 -2.92
CA GLU A 811 -34.61 2.93 -4.16
C GLU A 811 -33.10 2.84 -4.42
N SER A 812 -32.70 2.53 -5.64
CA SER A 812 -31.29 2.48 -6.03
C SER A 812 -30.63 3.85 -5.83
N VAL A 813 -29.31 3.88 -5.60
CA VAL A 813 -28.56 5.14 -5.53
C VAL A 813 -28.74 5.94 -6.84
N LEU A 814 -28.87 5.24 -7.97
CA LEU A 814 -29.08 5.81 -9.30
C LEU A 814 -30.38 6.62 -9.39
N GLU A 815 -31.51 6.02 -9.00
CA GLU A 815 -32.81 6.70 -8.97
C GLU A 815 -32.80 7.91 -8.03
N ARG A 816 -32.11 7.83 -6.89
CA ARG A 816 -31.97 8.93 -5.93
C ARG A 816 -31.14 10.09 -6.48
N VAL A 817 -30.03 9.77 -7.14
CA VAL A 817 -29.14 10.75 -7.81
C VAL A 817 -29.89 11.44 -8.94
N GLN A 818 -30.64 10.69 -9.75
CA GLN A 818 -31.45 11.25 -10.83
C GLN A 818 -32.53 12.18 -10.28
N ARG A 819 -33.28 11.77 -9.25
CA ARG A 819 -34.27 12.64 -8.60
C ARG A 819 -33.66 13.93 -8.07
N MET A 820 -32.46 13.88 -7.48
CA MET A 820 -31.77 15.09 -7.01
C MET A 820 -31.37 16.02 -8.15
N LYS A 821 -30.90 15.47 -9.29
CA LYS A 821 -30.65 16.25 -10.50
C LYS A 821 -31.94 16.88 -11.03
N ASP A 822 -33.01 16.10 -11.14
CA ASP A 822 -34.31 16.58 -11.62
C ASP A 822 -34.93 17.63 -10.68
N GLU A 823 -34.74 17.51 -9.36
CA GLU A 823 -35.15 18.53 -8.39
C GLU A 823 -34.29 19.80 -8.48
N ALA A 824 -32.99 19.65 -8.75
CA ALA A 824 -32.09 20.78 -8.95
C ALA A 824 -32.46 21.54 -10.24
N LEU A 825 -32.73 20.83 -11.33
CA LEU A 825 -33.18 21.38 -12.62
C LEU A 825 -34.58 22.01 -12.52
N ARG A 826 -35.55 21.35 -11.86
CA ARG A 826 -36.92 21.90 -11.70
C ARG A 826 -36.99 23.19 -10.89
N ARG A 827 -36.00 23.49 -10.06
CA ARG A 827 -35.93 24.76 -9.33
C ARG A 827 -35.37 25.90 -10.18
N GLU A 828 -34.92 25.63 -11.40
CA GLU A 828 -34.33 26.60 -12.32
C GLU A 828 -35.32 27.14 -13.38
N GLY A 829 -36.51 26.54 -13.49
CA GLY A 829 -37.52 26.88 -14.50
C GLY A 829 -37.77 25.73 -15.46
#